data_AF-A0AAU6ZCT2-F1
#
_entry.id   AF-A0AAU6ZCT2-F1
#
_cell.length_a   1.000
_cell.length_b   1.000
_cell.length_c   1.000
_cell.angle_alpha   90.00
_cell.angle_beta   90.00
_cell.angle_gamma   90.00
#
_symmetry.space_group_name_H-M   'P 1'
#
loop_
_entity.id
_entity.type
_entity.pdbx_description
1 polymer ?
#
loop_
_entity_poly.entity_id
_entity_poly.type
_entity_poly.pdbx_seq_one_letter_code
_entity_poly.pdbx_strand_id
1 'polypeptide(L)'
;MKLTRIDVRFYKSFNFDFELKARPSADRESWEDQEGPWYPFVRIPIDTDITAIVGANESGKSHLLGAIKAALGLDRIDRADFCRYSAQYSVQVDQLRYPEFGAWLELEANETPIGIRALENAKRFALFRPGDRAPFLVIDGQRVAITDEDLAIVQSRLPKVFEMVTDLAIPDSVSIRRLAGHNRRSLRRPQRSQLLDGIDASDPAAGMLDQLLATLLAAQNTAGSMSTADEDAEFELARKLLIDAAKIAPESFAELQRGLEEGREGYVEGLVGRMNAAIKENLNIQRWWTQDKQFDLLVEAREHELALTIQDRTASTYSFKERSQGLRFFLSYFVQLTAHRLAGNGSAILLLDEPDAYLSSVGQQDLLRILHDYANPEDGGAGGQVVYVTHSPFLIDKNAPQRIRVLDKGADEEGTRVVRDAANNRYEPLRSSLGVYIAETAFIGGQNLFVEGAGDQVLLAGLSAHIADREQTTASVMDLNRVTIVGSGGADGIPYMVYLARGRDTVKPACVALLDGDDAGRRAERVLQRGDMRKQRVLQDSYIVRIDTWAERHGVQTDWGTTPVEIEDLIPISIARRAALNHIARFISLTESTGQKFSVELILEFARSTDAVWDALETAIAAVFPDEHIEKAGFAREVVKLLELNSEVDGADELRRRFTLLLGDLAQRLEDAADHESDERANDQLARHIQAFLRDHPAGIRKYDASRLLRQLSLAMPNDTHSDRARLTLAAIEREYELGDRAHPAVPRFDAFRDAIAALGQLDRLQYQDDSSKDPSDAVSPTTSTEHTETDTDPAEAELLKQPASTKTPTI
;
A
#
# COMPACT_ATOMS: atom_id res chain seq x y z
N MET A 1 -26.57 1.17 -7.00
CA MET A 1 -26.52 0.16 -8.08
C MET A 1 -25.07 -0.01 -8.41
N LYS A 2 -24.59 -1.24 -8.38
CA LYS A 2 -23.17 -1.56 -8.55
C LYS A 2 -22.96 -2.36 -9.84
N LEU A 3 -21.90 -2.03 -10.58
CA LEU A 3 -21.42 -2.80 -11.72
C LEU A 3 -20.71 -4.05 -11.21
N THR A 4 -21.15 -5.23 -11.65
CA THR A 4 -20.64 -6.54 -11.18
C THR A 4 -19.93 -7.34 -12.29
N ARG A 5 -20.17 -6.99 -13.56
CA ARG A 5 -19.50 -7.63 -14.70
C ARG A 5 -19.57 -6.76 -15.94
N ILE A 6 -18.50 -6.78 -16.72
CA ILE A 6 -18.45 -6.24 -18.07
C ILE A 6 -18.28 -7.38 -19.06
N ASP A 7 -19.18 -7.41 -20.04
CA ASP A 7 -19.12 -8.31 -21.18
C ASP A 7 -18.69 -7.48 -22.39
N VAL A 8 -17.58 -7.84 -23.04
CA VAL A 8 -17.06 -7.10 -24.19
C VAL A 8 -16.67 -8.06 -25.31
N ARG A 9 -16.97 -7.67 -26.55
CA ARG A 9 -16.44 -8.33 -27.74
C ARG A 9 -16.26 -7.37 -28.90
N PHE A 10 -15.33 -7.72 -29.77
CA PHE A 10 -14.94 -6.98 -30.97
C PHE A 10 -14.57 -5.51 -30.72
N TYR A 11 -13.92 -5.21 -29.60
CA TYR A 11 -13.53 -3.85 -29.22
C TYR A 11 -12.02 -3.72 -29.03
N LYS A 12 -11.35 -2.94 -29.88
CA LYS A 12 -9.92 -2.65 -29.85
C LYS A 12 -9.05 -3.91 -29.72
N SER A 13 -8.64 -4.28 -28.51
CA SER A 13 -7.89 -5.52 -28.25
C SER A 13 -8.78 -6.72 -27.89
N PHE A 14 -10.01 -6.52 -27.46
CA PHE A 14 -10.95 -7.59 -27.11
C PHE A 14 -11.60 -8.17 -28.38
N ASN A 15 -11.37 -9.44 -28.69
CA ASN A 15 -12.08 -10.14 -29.76
C ASN A 15 -13.34 -10.84 -29.22
N PHE A 16 -13.37 -12.15 -29.08
CA PHE A 16 -14.40 -12.91 -28.37
C PHE A 16 -13.70 -13.98 -27.52
N ASP A 17 -14.38 -14.63 -26.59
CA ASP A 17 -13.74 -15.62 -25.70
C ASP A 17 -13.46 -16.93 -26.45
N PHE A 18 -12.26 -17.04 -27.06
CA PHE A 18 -11.81 -18.25 -27.76
C PHE A 18 -11.73 -19.46 -26.83
N GLU A 19 -11.32 -19.27 -25.58
CA GLU A 19 -11.19 -20.36 -24.61
C GLU A 19 -12.56 -20.93 -24.24
N LEU A 20 -13.55 -20.07 -24.04
CA LEU A 20 -14.93 -20.52 -23.81
C LEU A 20 -15.49 -21.21 -25.05
N LYS A 21 -15.25 -20.67 -26.25
CA LYS A 21 -15.72 -21.26 -27.50
C LYS A 21 -15.09 -22.63 -27.80
N ALA A 22 -13.84 -22.84 -27.39
CA ALA A 22 -13.11 -24.09 -27.63
C ALA A 22 -13.44 -25.21 -26.63
N ARG A 23 -14.11 -24.90 -25.50
CA ARG A 23 -14.48 -25.90 -24.49
C ARG A 23 -15.55 -26.86 -25.03
N PRO A 24 -15.33 -28.19 -24.98
CA PRO A 24 -16.29 -29.16 -25.50
C PRO A 24 -17.67 -29.13 -24.82
N SER A 25 -17.72 -28.70 -23.56
CA SER A 25 -18.93 -28.61 -22.74
C SER A 25 -19.53 -27.20 -22.66
N ALA A 26 -19.02 -26.25 -23.44
CA ALA A 26 -19.52 -24.89 -23.38
C ALA A 26 -20.81 -24.74 -24.18
N ASP A 27 -21.89 -24.43 -23.47
CA ASP A 27 -23.17 -24.14 -24.07
C ASP A 27 -23.34 -22.63 -24.28
N ARG A 28 -23.98 -22.31 -25.39
CA ARG A 28 -24.36 -20.95 -25.74
C ARG A 28 -25.54 -20.51 -24.89
N GLU A 29 -25.42 -19.32 -24.31
CA GLU A 29 -26.52 -18.73 -23.54
C GLU A 29 -27.71 -18.42 -24.47
N SER A 30 -28.94 -18.62 -23.98
CA SER A 30 -30.17 -18.40 -24.76
C SER A 30 -30.37 -16.97 -25.25
N TRP A 31 -29.73 -16.00 -24.60
CA TRP A 31 -29.77 -14.58 -24.96
C TRP A 31 -28.64 -14.17 -25.93
N GLU A 32 -27.58 -14.96 -26.05
CA GLU A 32 -26.37 -14.63 -26.83
C GLU A 32 -26.53 -15.13 -28.28
N ASP A 33 -26.22 -14.28 -29.27
CA ASP A 33 -26.14 -14.60 -30.71
C ASP A 33 -27.29 -15.42 -31.34
N GLN A 34 -28.55 -15.22 -30.92
CA GLN A 34 -29.71 -16.09 -31.24
C GLN A 34 -29.70 -16.79 -32.62
N GLU A 35 -29.28 -16.11 -33.68
CA GLU A 35 -29.10 -16.67 -35.02
C GLU A 35 -27.64 -16.54 -35.51
N GLY A 36 -27.09 -17.60 -36.14
CA GLY A 36 -25.77 -17.58 -36.78
C GLY A 36 -24.60 -18.10 -35.92
N PRO A 37 -23.35 -17.81 -36.33
CA PRO A 37 -22.15 -18.28 -35.63
C PRO A 37 -22.03 -17.67 -34.22
N TRP A 38 -21.63 -18.49 -33.25
CA TRP A 38 -21.49 -18.10 -31.85
C TRP A 38 -20.13 -17.44 -31.57
N TYR A 39 -20.15 -16.25 -30.96
CA TYR A 39 -18.95 -15.52 -30.54
C TYR A 39 -19.09 -15.09 -29.07
N PRO A 40 -18.73 -15.95 -28.11
CA PRO A 40 -18.99 -15.67 -26.70
C PRO A 40 -18.29 -14.37 -26.24
N PHE A 41 -18.97 -13.58 -25.42
CA PHE A 41 -18.35 -12.38 -24.83
C PHE A 41 -17.14 -12.74 -23.96
N VAL A 42 -16.10 -11.89 -23.99
CA VAL A 42 -15.09 -11.88 -22.92
C VAL A 42 -15.75 -11.29 -21.69
N ARG A 43 -15.85 -12.07 -20.61
CA ARG A 43 -16.56 -11.71 -19.38
C ARG A 43 -15.56 -11.32 -18.30
N ILE A 44 -15.57 -10.06 -17.86
CA ILE A 44 -14.69 -9.54 -16.82
C ILE A 44 -15.53 -9.25 -15.56
N PRO A 45 -15.41 -10.03 -14.47
CA PRO A 45 -16.07 -9.71 -13.21
C PRO A 45 -15.51 -8.41 -12.61
N ILE A 46 -16.39 -7.57 -12.09
CA ILE A 46 -16.05 -6.32 -11.39
C ILE A 46 -16.50 -6.47 -9.94
N ASP A 47 -15.59 -6.19 -9.01
CA ASP A 47 -15.86 -6.18 -7.59
C ASP A 47 -16.76 -4.99 -7.20
N THR A 48 -17.58 -5.15 -6.16
CA THR A 48 -18.51 -4.10 -5.72
C THR A 48 -17.80 -2.93 -5.04
N ASP A 49 -16.55 -3.09 -4.63
CA ASP A 49 -15.76 -2.07 -3.95
C ASP A 49 -14.61 -1.62 -4.85
N ILE A 50 -13.61 -2.48 -5.04
CA ILE A 50 -12.36 -2.13 -5.73
C ILE A 50 -11.94 -3.27 -6.64
N THR A 51 -11.65 -2.95 -7.90
CA THR A 51 -11.13 -3.89 -8.88
C THR A 51 -9.80 -3.39 -9.43
N ALA A 52 -8.75 -4.19 -9.22
CA ALA A 52 -7.43 -3.96 -9.79
C ALA A 52 -7.26 -4.80 -11.06
N ILE A 53 -7.05 -4.14 -12.20
CA ILE A 53 -6.83 -4.79 -13.48
C ILE A 53 -5.33 -4.74 -13.81
N VAL A 54 -4.71 -5.90 -13.99
CA VAL A 54 -3.26 -6.02 -14.17
C VAL A 54 -2.93 -6.95 -15.33
N GLY A 55 -1.73 -6.81 -15.89
CA GLY A 55 -1.30 -7.59 -17.05
C GLY A 55 -0.24 -6.87 -17.88
N ALA A 56 0.37 -7.61 -18.80
CA ALA A 56 1.46 -7.13 -19.65
C ALA A 56 1.07 -5.92 -20.52
N ASN A 57 2.08 -5.27 -21.10
CA ASN A 57 1.83 -4.18 -22.06
C ASN A 57 0.95 -4.70 -23.19
N GLU A 58 0.01 -3.87 -23.66
CA GLU A 58 -0.92 -4.23 -24.73
C GLU A 58 -1.92 -5.36 -24.42
N SER A 59 -2.04 -5.80 -23.16
CA SER A 59 -3.03 -6.83 -22.80
C SER A 59 -4.49 -6.34 -22.84
N GLY A 60 -4.74 -5.05 -23.10
CA GLY A 60 -6.09 -4.49 -23.22
C GLY A 60 -6.64 -3.83 -21.96
N LYS A 61 -5.79 -3.59 -20.96
CA LYS A 61 -6.14 -2.92 -19.69
C LYS A 61 -6.87 -1.58 -19.88
N SER A 62 -6.24 -0.59 -20.49
CA SER A 62 -6.86 0.72 -20.72
C SER A 62 -8.10 0.65 -21.63
N HIS A 63 -8.13 -0.34 -22.55
CA HIS A 63 -9.33 -0.61 -23.34
C HIS A 63 -10.52 -1.08 -22.49
N LEU A 64 -10.30 -1.79 -21.38
CA LEU A 64 -11.39 -2.19 -20.48
C LEU A 64 -12.10 -0.97 -19.87
N LEU A 65 -11.37 0.09 -19.52
CA LEU A 65 -11.95 1.33 -19.00
C LEU A 65 -12.88 1.98 -20.06
N GLY A 66 -12.44 2.00 -21.32
CA GLY A 66 -13.28 2.42 -22.45
C GLY A 66 -14.51 1.54 -22.65
N ALA A 67 -14.37 0.21 -22.47
CA ALA A 67 -15.50 -0.72 -22.55
C ALA A 67 -16.54 -0.48 -21.44
N ILE A 68 -16.11 -0.14 -20.22
CA ILE A 68 -17.02 0.27 -19.13
C ILE A 68 -17.82 1.50 -19.54
N LYS A 69 -17.14 2.55 -20.03
CA LYS A 69 -17.80 3.80 -20.48
C LYS A 69 -18.79 3.54 -21.61
N ALA A 70 -18.42 2.73 -22.60
CA ALA A 70 -19.29 2.36 -23.71
C ALA A 70 -20.50 1.53 -23.25
N ALA A 71 -20.31 0.55 -22.35
CA ALA A 71 -21.39 -0.27 -21.80
C ALA A 71 -22.42 0.58 -21.04
N LEU A 72 -21.95 1.55 -20.25
CA LEU A 72 -22.81 2.50 -19.53
C LEU A 72 -23.42 3.57 -20.43
N GLY A 73 -23.01 3.66 -21.70
CA GLY A 73 -23.53 4.61 -22.69
C GLY A 73 -22.96 6.02 -22.55
N LEU A 74 -21.79 6.16 -21.94
CA LEU A 74 -21.05 7.43 -21.80
C LEU A 74 -20.21 7.72 -23.04
N ASP A 75 -19.62 6.68 -23.63
CA ASP A 75 -18.86 6.77 -24.88
C ASP A 75 -19.71 6.31 -26.06
N ARG A 76 -19.54 6.97 -27.21
CA ARG A 76 -20.16 6.55 -28.47
C ARG A 76 -19.48 5.28 -28.98
N ILE A 77 -20.27 4.30 -29.39
CA ILE A 77 -19.76 3.11 -30.07
C ILE A 77 -19.46 3.46 -31.52
N ASP A 78 -18.18 3.41 -31.90
CA ASP A 78 -17.71 3.63 -33.27
C ASP A 78 -17.20 2.33 -33.89
N ARG A 79 -17.42 2.15 -35.19
CA ARG A 79 -16.84 1.03 -35.94
C ARG A 79 -15.32 1.12 -36.01
N ALA A 80 -14.75 2.32 -35.92
CA ALA A 80 -13.29 2.51 -35.89
C ALA A 80 -12.63 1.80 -34.69
N ASP A 81 -13.39 1.56 -33.62
CA ASP A 81 -12.94 0.82 -32.45
C ASP A 81 -13.10 -0.69 -32.57
N PHE A 82 -13.51 -1.22 -33.74
CA PHE A 82 -13.63 -2.66 -33.92
C PHE A 82 -12.27 -3.36 -33.77
N CYS A 83 -12.29 -4.55 -33.16
CA CYS A 83 -11.07 -5.33 -32.90
C CYS A 83 -10.32 -5.67 -34.18
N ARG A 84 -9.09 -5.16 -34.31
CA ARG A 84 -8.26 -5.34 -35.51
C ARG A 84 -7.69 -6.75 -35.66
N TYR A 85 -7.63 -7.50 -34.55
CA TYR A 85 -7.19 -8.90 -34.55
C TYR A 85 -8.27 -9.85 -35.06
N SER A 86 -9.53 -9.39 -35.14
CA SER A 86 -10.64 -10.27 -35.48
C SER A 86 -10.70 -10.54 -36.98
N ALA A 87 -10.78 -11.81 -37.38
CA ALA A 87 -11.15 -12.20 -38.74
C ALA A 87 -12.51 -11.65 -39.19
N GLN A 88 -13.33 -11.16 -38.26
CA GLN A 88 -14.61 -10.53 -38.54
C GLN A 88 -14.51 -9.05 -38.91
N TYR A 89 -13.30 -8.48 -38.97
CA TYR A 89 -13.08 -7.11 -39.45
C TYR A 89 -13.24 -7.04 -40.97
N SER A 90 -14.49 -6.93 -41.43
CA SER A 90 -14.85 -6.88 -42.85
C SER A 90 -15.10 -5.45 -43.33
N VAL A 91 -14.76 -5.21 -44.60
CA VAL A 91 -15.15 -4.00 -45.36
C VAL A 91 -16.24 -4.30 -46.40
N GLN A 92 -16.71 -5.55 -46.47
CA GLN A 92 -17.75 -5.95 -47.41
C GLN A 92 -19.12 -5.43 -46.95
N VAL A 93 -19.95 -5.08 -47.93
CA VAL A 93 -21.36 -4.69 -47.70
C VAL A 93 -22.07 -5.85 -46.98
N ASP A 94 -22.93 -5.52 -46.01
CA ASP A 94 -23.71 -6.45 -45.17
C ASP A 94 -22.89 -7.38 -44.23
N GLN A 95 -21.57 -7.20 -44.13
CA GLN A 95 -20.71 -7.89 -43.16
C GLN A 95 -20.05 -6.94 -42.16
N LEU A 96 -20.48 -5.66 -42.16
CA LEU A 96 -19.99 -4.67 -41.22
C LEU A 96 -20.47 -5.04 -39.82
N ARG A 97 -19.54 -5.10 -38.86
CA ARG A 97 -19.83 -5.32 -37.45
C ARG A 97 -19.33 -4.15 -36.62
N TYR A 98 -19.95 -3.98 -35.46
CA TYR A 98 -19.60 -2.98 -34.46
C TYR A 98 -19.12 -3.68 -33.18
N PRO A 99 -18.32 -2.98 -32.35
CA PRO A 99 -18.06 -3.41 -30.99
C PRO A 99 -19.35 -3.63 -30.21
N GLU A 100 -19.37 -4.61 -29.31
CA GLU A 100 -20.53 -4.91 -28.50
C GLU A 100 -20.17 -4.99 -27.01
N PHE A 101 -21.08 -4.49 -26.18
CA PHE A 101 -20.86 -4.34 -24.75
C PHE A 101 -22.07 -4.79 -23.95
N GLY A 102 -21.84 -5.30 -22.74
CA GLY A 102 -22.85 -5.59 -21.74
C GLY A 102 -22.38 -5.16 -20.36
N ALA A 103 -23.25 -4.47 -19.61
CA ALA A 103 -23.01 -4.11 -18.21
C ALA A 103 -23.97 -4.89 -17.31
N TRP A 104 -23.44 -5.74 -16.44
CA TRP A 104 -24.22 -6.42 -15.41
C TRP A 104 -24.25 -5.59 -14.15
N LEU A 105 -25.46 -5.34 -13.68
CA LEU A 105 -25.75 -4.39 -12.61
C LEU A 105 -26.55 -5.10 -11.52
N GLU A 106 -26.22 -4.76 -10.28
CA GLU A 106 -26.92 -5.23 -9.10
C GLU A 106 -27.45 -4.04 -8.30
N LEU A 107 -28.72 -4.13 -7.90
CA LEU A 107 -29.38 -3.13 -7.08
C LEU A 107 -28.98 -3.32 -5.61
N GLU A 108 -28.64 -2.23 -4.94
CA GLU A 108 -28.36 -2.26 -3.51
C GLU A 108 -29.66 -2.41 -2.71
N ALA A 109 -29.60 -3.03 -1.52
CA ALA A 109 -30.79 -3.41 -0.76
C ALA A 109 -31.70 -2.22 -0.37
N ASN A 110 -31.16 -1.01 -0.32
CA ASN A 110 -31.83 0.24 0.02
C ASN A 110 -32.26 1.06 -1.21
N GLU A 111 -32.03 0.57 -2.43
CA GLU A 111 -32.39 1.31 -3.64
C GLU A 111 -33.87 1.13 -4.01
N THR A 112 -34.47 2.23 -4.46
CA THR A 112 -35.80 2.20 -5.07
C THR A 112 -35.76 1.39 -6.36
N PRO A 113 -36.72 0.48 -6.62
CA PRO A 113 -36.83 -0.22 -7.89
C PRO A 113 -36.81 0.73 -9.08
N ILE A 114 -36.24 0.26 -10.19
CA ILE A 114 -36.29 0.99 -11.46
C ILE A 114 -37.76 0.94 -11.92
N GLY A 115 -38.34 2.10 -12.24
CA GLY A 115 -39.76 2.26 -12.58
C GLY A 115 -40.15 1.67 -13.93
N ILE A 116 -39.70 0.46 -14.24
CA ILE A 116 -39.92 -0.27 -15.48
C ILE A 116 -40.45 -1.65 -15.11
N ARG A 117 -41.57 -2.04 -15.71
CA ARG A 117 -42.26 -3.31 -15.41
C ARG A 117 -41.36 -4.55 -15.55
N ALA A 118 -40.43 -4.52 -16.51
CA ALA A 118 -39.48 -5.62 -16.72
C ALA A 118 -38.53 -5.83 -15.53
N LEU A 119 -38.22 -4.79 -14.77
CA LEU A 119 -37.22 -4.79 -13.69
C LEU A 119 -37.85 -4.77 -12.29
N GLU A 120 -39.18 -4.82 -12.17
CA GLU A 120 -39.91 -4.66 -10.91
C GLU A 120 -39.47 -5.66 -9.82
N ASN A 121 -39.08 -6.88 -10.21
CA ASN A 121 -38.61 -7.93 -9.31
C ASN A 121 -37.13 -8.33 -9.52
N ALA A 122 -36.41 -7.64 -10.41
CA ALA A 122 -35.05 -8.01 -10.77
C ALA A 122 -34.04 -7.34 -9.83
N LYS A 123 -33.36 -8.12 -8.98
CA LYS A 123 -32.23 -7.62 -8.17
C LYS A 123 -30.97 -7.41 -9.00
N ARG A 124 -30.81 -8.23 -10.05
CA ARG A 124 -29.69 -8.22 -10.97
C ARG A 124 -30.20 -8.27 -12.40
N PHE A 125 -29.62 -7.45 -13.26
CA PHE A 125 -29.92 -7.45 -14.69
C PHE A 125 -28.68 -7.04 -15.47
N ALA A 126 -28.72 -7.22 -16.79
CA ALA A 126 -27.70 -6.68 -17.68
C ALA A 126 -28.31 -5.75 -18.72
N LEU A 127 -27.62 -4.66 -19.04
CA LEU A 127 -27.92 -3.82 -20.19
C LEU A 127 -26.89 -4.09 -21.29
N PHE A 128 -27.35 -4.61 -22.42
CA PHE A 128 -26.51 -4.90 -23.59
C PHE A 128 -26.69 -3.84 -24.67
N ARG A 129 -25.57 -3.42 -25.26
CA ARG A 129 -25.46 -2.47 -26.37
C ARG A 129 -24.74 -3.16 -27.54
N PRO A 130 -25.50 -3.78 -28.45
CA PRO A 130 -24.96 -4.55 -29.57
C PRO A 130 -24.54 -3.65 -30.76
N GLY A 131 -23.76 -2.61 -30.49
CA GLY A 131 -23.21 -1.71 -31.51
C GLY A 131 -24.26 -0.83 -32.19
N ASP A 132 -24.56 -1.13 -33.46
CA ASP A 132 -25.54 -0.43 -34.29
C ASP A 132 -26.97 -0.95 -34.15
N ARG A 133 -27.17 -2.03 -33.37
CA ARG A 133 -28.47 -2.63 -33.09
C ARG A 133 -29.09 -2.07 -31.80
N ALA A 134 -30.41 -2.19 -31.67
CA ALA A 134 -31.14 -1.72 -30.49
C ALA A 134 -30.64 -2.37 -29.19
N PRO A 135 -30.41 -1.60 -28.11
CA PRO A 135 -30.11 -2.14 -26.80
C PRO A 135 -31.19 -3.09 -26.27
N PHE A 136 -30.82 -3.97 -25.35
CA PHE A 136 -31.76 -4.89 -24.72
C PHE A 136 -31.31 -5.24 -23.30
N LEU A 137 -32.24 -5.76 -22.50
CA LEU A 137 -31.98 -6.24 -21.15
C LEU A 137 -31.79 -7.76 -21.13
N VAL A 138 -31.00 -8.25 -20.19
CA VAL A 138 -30.98 -9.66 -19.80
C VAL A 138 -31.38 -9.79 -18.33
N ILE A 139 -32.43 -10.57 -18.08
CA ILE A 139 -33.03 -10.78 -16.75
C ILE A 139 -33.26 -12.28 -16.60
N ASP A 140 -32.75 -12.90 -15.55
CA ASP A 140 -32.86 -14.35 -15.29
C ASP A 140 -32.47 -15.22 -16.50
N GLY A 141 -31.43 -14.80 -17.24
CA GLY A 141 -30.93 -15.49 -18.44
C GLY A 141 -31.80 -15.31 -19.70
N GLN A 142 -32.82 -14.46 -19.67
CA GLN A 142 -33.70 -14.19 -20.79
C GLN A 142 -33.48 -12.80 -21.37
N ARG A 143 -33.51 -12.71 -22.71
CA ARG A 143 -33.43 -11.46 -23.45
C ARG A 143 -34.78 -10.75 -23.43
N VAL A 144 -34.79 -9.50 -22.97
CA VAL A 144 -35.98 -8.64 -22.89
C VAL A 144 -35.74 -7.39 -23.73
N ALA A 145 -36.62 -7.12 -24.69
CA ALA A 145 -36.55 -5.89 -25.48
C ALA A 145 -36.87 -4.68 -24.59
N ILE A 146 -36.21 -3.54 -24.84
CA ILE A 146 -36.41 -2.30 -24.10
C ILE A 146 -36.82 -1.19 -25.07
N THR A 147 -37.78 -0.36 -24.67
CA THR A 147 -38.19 0.82 -25.44
C THR A 147 -37.21 1.97 -25.24
N ASP A 148 -37.19 2.97 -26.12
CA ASP A 148 -36.31 4.13 -25.96
C ASP A 148 -36.65 4.94 -24.68
N GLU A 149 -37.92 4.99 -24.29
CA GLU A 149 -38.38 5.63 -23.06
C GLU A 149 -37.88 4.88 -21.81
N ASP A 150 -38.07 3.55 -21.77
CA ASP A 150 -37.56 2.70 -20.69
C ASP A 150 -36.02 2.76 -20.63
N LEU A 151 -35.34 2.79 -21.78
CA LEU A 151 -33.89 2.91 -21.86
C LEU A 151 -33.41 4.22 -21.24
N ALA A 152 -34.08 5.35 -21.52
CA ALA A 152 -33.77 6.63 -20.91
C ALA A 152 -33.94 6.58 -19.38
N ILE A 153 -34.97 5.89 -18.88
CA ILE A 153 -35.18 5.67 -17.44
C ILE A 153 -34.03 4.86 -16.85
N VAL A 154 -33.65 3.72 -17.45
CA VAL A 154 -32.50 2.92 -16.98
C VAL A 154 -31.21 3.76 -17.00
N GLN A 155 -30.93 4.44 -18.11
CA GLN A 155 -29.72 5.27 -18.27
C GLN A 155 -29.61 6.37 -17.20
N SER A 156 -30.73 6.99 -16.82
CA SER A 156 -30.75 8.00 -15.76
C SER A 156 -30.41 7.46 -14.36
N ARG A 157 -30.52 6.14 -14.18
CA ARG A 157 -30.25 5.42 -12.93
C ARG A 157 -28.92 4.67 -12.93
N LEU A 158 -28.23 4.60 -14.08
CA LEU A 158 -26.92 3.96 -14.16
C LEU A 158 -25.90 4.68 -13.26
N PRO A 159 -24.93 3.94 -12.72
CA PRO A 159 -23.87 4.55 -11.93
C PRO A 159 -23.11 5.58 -12.79
N LYS A 160 -22.88 6.76 -12.21
CA LYS A 160 -22.02 7.78 -12.83
C LYS A 160 -20.57 7.29 -12.84
N VAL A 161 -19.77 7.83 -13.76
CA VAL A 161 -18.34 7.56 -13.85
C VAL A 161 -17.57 8.83 -13.54
N PHE A 162 -16.51 8.69 -12.76
CA PHE A 162 -15.50 9.71 -12.52
C PHE A 162 -14.14 9.19 -12.99
N GLU A 163 -13.64 9.73 -14.09
CA GLU A 163 -12.31 9.37 -14.62
C GLU A 163 -11.28 10.33 -14.04
N MET A 164 -10.31 9.80 -13.30
CA MET A 164 -9.27 10.60 -12.68
C MET A 164 -8.16 10.90 -13.68
N VAL A 165 -7.70 12.15 -13.71
CA VAL A 165 -6.59 12.55 -14.57
C VAL A 165 -5.28 12.20 -13.87
N THR A 166 -4.56 11.21 -14.39
CA THR A 166 -3.38 10.61 -13.75
C THR A 166 -2.06 11.33 -14.08
N ASP A 167 -2.02 12.11 -15.16
CA ASP A 167 -0.88 12.89 -15.65
C ASP A 167 -0.92 14.38 -15.27
N LEU A 168 -1.91 14.79 -14.46
CA LEU A 168 -2.06 16.17 -14.00
C LEU A 168 -1.44 16.38 -12.61
N ALA A 169 -0.48 17.31 -12.52
CA ALA A 169 0.13 17.73 -11.27
C ALA A 169 -0.40 19.10 -10.81
N ILE A 170 -0.43 19.32 -9.50
CA ILE A 170 -0.71 20.64 -8.92
C ILE A 170 0.34 21.66 -9.37
N PRO A 171 -0.10 22.88 -9.77
CA PRO A 171 0.80 23.96 -10.18
C PRO A 171 1.52 24.58 -8.97
N ASP A 172 2.64 25.27 -9.21
CA ASP A 172 3.36 25.97 -8.12
C ASP A 172 2.67 27.23 -7.63
N SER A 173 1.87 27.85 -8.49
CA SER A 173 1.18 29.09 -8.20
C SER A 173 -0.10 29.19 -9.00
N VAL A 174 -1.04 29.95 -8.44
CA VAL A 174 -2.37 30.13 -9.02
C VAL A 174 -2.73 31.61 -9.00
N SER A 175 -3.43 32.08 -10.03
CA SER A 175 -3.82 33.49 -10.11
C SER A 175 -4.90 33.82 -9.07
N ILE A 176 -4.60 34.76 -8.17
CA ILE A 176 -5.56 35.27 -7.16
C ILE A 176 -6.79 35.84 -7.86
N ARG A 177 -6.57 36.57 -8.96
CA ARG A 177 -7.62 37.19 -9.76
C ARG A 177 -8.58 36.16 -10.36
N ARG A 178 -8.07 35.03 -10.87
CA ARG A 178 -8.91 33.93 -11.39
C ARG A 178 -9.68 33.25 -10.25
N LEU A 179 -9.05 33.03 -9.10
CA LEU A 179 -9.71 32.49 -7.90
C LEU A 179 -10.83 33.39 -7.38
N ALA A 180 -10.69 34.71 -7.54
CA ALA A 180 -11.73 35.70 -7.23
C ALA A 180 -12.88 35.77 -8.28
N GLY A 181 -12.89 34.87 -9.27
CA GLY A 181 -13.98 34.76 -10.26
C GLY A 181 -13.83 35.65 -11.51
N HIS A 182 -12.65 36.22 -11.76
CA HIS A 182 -12.42 37.01 -12.98
C HIS A 182 -11.83 36.14 -14.12
N ASN A 183 -12.56 36.06 -15.24
CA ASN A 183 -12.22 35.21 -16.39
C ASN A 183 -11.06 35.70 -17.28
N ARG A 184 -10.42 36.85 -16.99
CA ARG A 184 -9.29 37.35 -17.83
C ARG A 184 -7.98 36.71 -17.37
N ARG A 185 -7.33 35.95 -18.27
CA ARG A 185 -6.01 35.33 -18.05
C ARG A 185 -4.97 36.41 -17.72
N SER A 186 -4.30 36.25 -16.58
CA SER A 186 -3.14 37.07 -16.19
C SER A 186 -1.87 36.41 -16.71
N LEU A 187 -0.92 37.22 -17.20
CA LEU A 187 0.40 36.74 -17.62
C LEU A 187 1.18 36.19 -16.42
N ARG A 188 1.85 35.04 -16.59
CA ARG A 188 2.72 34.43 -15.55
C ARG A 188 3.96 35.32 -15.32
N ARG A 189 4.60 35.19 -14.16
CA ARG A 189 5.80 35.97 -13.80
C ARG A 189 6.91 36.03 -14.87
N PRO A 190 7.30 34.93 -15.57
CA PRO A 190 8.34 34.99 -16.60
C PRO A 190 7.93 35.80 -17.83
N GLN A 191 6.65 35.76 -18.18
CA GLN A 191 6.09 36.51 -19.30
C GLN A 191 6.00 38.00 -18.97
N ARG A 192 5.62 38.32 -17.72
CA ARG A 192 5.62 39.70 -17.22
C ARG A 192 7.02 40.28 -17.15
N SER A 193 8.00 39.53 -16.66
CA SER A 193 9.39 40.00 -16.64
C SER A 193 9.91 40.22 -18.05
N GLN A 194 9.64 39.31 -19.01
CA GLN A 194 10.02 39.52 -20.42
C GLN A 194 9.36 40.74 -21.06
N LEU A 195 8.11 41.05 -20.72
CA LEU A 195 7.44 42.27 -21.18
C LEU A 195 8.04 43.52 -20.53
N LEU A 196 8.31 43.51 -19.23
CA LEU A 196 8.92 44.63 -18.52
C LEU A 196 10.35 44.87 -19.01
N ASP A 197 11.16 43.81 -19.14
CA ASP A 197 12.52 43.88 -19.71
C ASP A 197 12.48 44.39 -21.16
N GLY A 198 11.48 43.99 -21.95
CA GLY A 198 11.28 44.49 -23.31
C GLY A 198 10.85 45.95 -23.39
N ILE A 199 10.14 46.46 -22.39
CA ILE A 199 9.76 47.87 -22.27
C ILE A 199 10.96 48.70 -21.79
N ASP A 200 11.70 48.22 -20.79
CA ASP A 200 12.89 48.91 -20.25
C ASP A 200 14.05 48.94 -21.26
N ALA A 201 14.11 47.97 -22.18
CA ALA A 201 15.08 47.94 -23.28
C ALA A 201 14.67 48.79 -24.50
N SER A 202 13.50 49.46 -24.48
CA SER A 202 13.00 50.23 -25.63
C SER A 202 13.47 51.69 -25.63
N ASP A 203 13.90 52.18 -26.80
CA ASP A 203 14.39 53.54 -27.02
C ASP A 203 13.19 54.53 -27.11
N PRO A 204 13.15 55.67 -26.36
CA PRO A 204 11.96 56.52 -26.25
C PRO A 204 11.49 57.19 -27.55
N ALA A 205 12.26 57.06 -28.64
CA ALA A 205 12.02 57.74 -29.92
C ALA A 205 11.23 56.92 -30.95
N ALA A 206 10.96 55.63 -30.71
CA ALA A 206 10.14 54.79 -31.59
C ALA A 206 8.75 54.53 -30.98
N GLY A 207 7.71 54.45 -31.81
CA GLY A 207 6.31 54.36 -31.40
C GLY A 207 6.05 53.25 -30.37
N MET A 208 5.97 53.65 -29.10
CA MET A 208 5.81 52.79 -27.93
C MET A 208 4.63 51.81 -28.06
N LEU A 209 3.56 52.20 -28.75
CA LEU A 209 2.37 51.38 -28.97
C LEU A 209 2.59 50.20 -29.93
N ASP A 210 3.27 50.40 -31.06
CA ASP A 210 3.53 49.33 -32.03
C ASP A 210 4.56 48.32 -31.49
N GLN A 211 5.55 48.81 -30.74
CA GLN A 211 6.52 47.96 -30.06
C GLN A 211 5.90 47.17 -28.91
N LEU A 212 5.04 47.79 -28.09
CA LEU A 212 4.24 47.09 -27.06
C LEU A 212 3.31 46.05 -27.66
N LEU A 213 2.66 46.35 -28.79
CA LEU A 213 1.82 45.39 -29.51
C LEU A 213 2.67 44.21 -30.02
N ALA A 214 3.84 44.49 -30.59
CA ALA A 214 4.76 43.47 -31.07
C ALA A 214 5.35 42.62 -29.94
N THR A 215 5.64 43.19 -28.77
CA THR A 215 6.10 42.43 -27.58
C THR A 215 4.96 41.62 -26.98
N LEU A 216 3.73 42.13 -26.93
CA LEU A 216 2.54 41.37 -26.50
C LEU A 216 2.25 40.20 -27.44
N LEU A 217 2.39 40.40 -28.76
CA LEU A 217 2.24 39.35 -29.76
C LEU A 217 3.41 38.33 -29.69
N ALA A 218 4.64 38.78 -29.45
CA ALA A 218 5.79 37.91 -29.27
C ALA A 218 5.74 37.12 -27.95
N ALA A 219 5.23 37.72 -26.86
CA ALA A 219 5.01 37.07 -25.56
C ALA A 219 3.87 36.03 -25.61
N GLN A 220 2.89 36.22 -26.51
CA GLN A 220 1.90 35.17 -26.84
C GLN A 220 2.53 34.02 -27.64
N ASN A 221 3.51 34.30 -28.51
CA ASN A 221 4.16 33.30 -29.36
C ASN A 221 5.36 32.58 -28.70
N THR A 222 5.91 33.10 -27.61
CA THR A 222 7.03 32.50 -26.82
C THR A 222 6.53 31.61 -25.67
N ALA A 223 5.28 31.16 -25.72
CA ALA A 223 4.77 30.12 -24.83
C ALA A 223 5.54 28.82 -25.05
N GLY A 224 6.39 28.46 -24.09
CA GLY A 224 7.04 27.16 -24.04
C GLY A 224 6.00 26.04 -23.93
N SER A 225 6.03 25.12 -24.90
CA SER A 225 5.58 23.71 -24.93
C SER A 225 4.29 23.21 -24.24
N MET A 226 3.55 23.97 -23.44
CA MET A 226 2.31 23.54 -22.78
C MET A 226 1.08 24.09 -23.50
N SER A 227 0.05 23.26 -23.68
CA SER A 227 -1.18 23.69 -24.33
C SER A 227 -2.00 24.55 -23.36
N THR A 228 -2.81 25.47 -23.89
CA THR A 228 -3.71 26.29 -23.06
C THR A 228 -4.75 25.48 -22.28
N ALA A 229 -5.01 24.23 -22.70
CA ALA A 229 -5.92 23.32 -22.00
C ALA A 229 -5.28 22.76 -20.73
N ASP A 230 -3.99 22.42 -20.78
CA ASP A 230 -3.25 21.90 -19.62
C ASP A 230 -3.17 22.94 -18.50
N GLU A 231 -2.95 24.21 -18.86
CA GLU A 231 -2.94 25.32 -17.89
C GLU A 231 -4.30 25.52 -17.19
N ASP A 232 -5.39 25.33 -17.92
CA ASP A 232 -6.73 25.45 -17.35
C ASP A 232 -7.07 24.24 -16.44
N ALA A 233 -6.59 23.05 -16.79
CA ALA A 233 -6.69 21.86 -15.94
C ALA A 233 -5.89 22.03 -14.63
N GLU A 234 -4.64 22.51 -14.70
CA GLU A 234 -3.81 22.83 -13.53
C GLU A 234 -4.51 23.87 -12.62
N PHE A 235 -5.09 24.91 -13.22
CA PHE A 235 -5.83 25.93 -12.50
C PHE A 235 -7.04 25.35 -11.78
N GLU A 236 -7.87 24.56 -12.47
CA GLU A 236 -9.05 23.95 -11.86
C GLU A 236 -8.69 22.99 -10.74
N LEU A 237 -7.57 22.28 -10.85
CA LEU A 237 -7.06 21.44 -9.77
C LEU A 237 -6.66 22.26 -8.54
N ALA A 238 -5.94 23.38 -8.73
CA ALA A 238 -5.61 24.29 -7.64
C ALA A 238 -6.86 24.95 -7.02
N ARG A 239 -7.86 25.29 -7.84
CA ARG A 239 -9.16 25.81 -7.38
C ARG A 239 -9.88 24.78 -6.52
N LYS A 240 -9.95 23.50 -6.97
CA LYS A 240 -10.51 22.39 -6.20
C LYS A 240 -9.79 22.20 -4.87
N LEU A 241 -8.46 22.31 -4.84
CA LEU A 241 -7.66 22.24 -3.62
C LEU A 241 -8.07 23.33 -2.62
N LEU A 242 -8.04 24.59 -3.06
CA LEU A 242 -8.20 25.73 -2.16
C LEU A 242 -9.66 25.98 -1.76
N ILE A 243 -10.58 25.85 -2.71
CA ILE A 243 -11.99 26.19 -2.47
C ILE A 243 -12.74 24.96 -1.99
N ASP A 244 -12.69 23.86 -2.74
CA ASP A 244 -13.57 22.72 -2.49
C ASP A 244 -13.03 21.87 -1.33
N ALA A 245 -11.73 21.50 -1.36
CA ALA A 245 -11.11 20.68 -0.33
C ALA A 245 -10.73 21.46 0.93
N ALA A 246 -10.08 22.63 0.80
CA ALA A 246 -9.68 23.46 1.94
C ALA A 246 -10.79 24.37 2.48
N LYS A 247 -11.96 24.40 1.82
CA LYS A 247 -13.14 25.19 2.20
C LYS A 247 -12.86 26.70 2.34
N ILE A 248 -11.94 27.24 1.54
CA ILE A 248 -11.66 28.68 1.53
C ILE A 248 -12.74 29.37 0.68
N ALA A 249 -13.44 30.33 1.29
CA ALA A 249 -14.50 31.08 0.62
C ALA A 249 -13.92 31.89 -0.57
N PRO A 250 -14.53 31.85 -1.78
CA PRO A 250 -14.07 32.62 -2.94
C PRO A 250 -13.85 34.11 -2.67
N GLU A 251 -14.69 34.70 -1.82
CA GLU A 251 -14.63 36.10 -1.39
C GLU A 251 -13.30 36.44 -0.71
N SER A 252 -12.67 35.47 -0.05
CA SER A 252 -11.37 35.63 0.60
C SER A 252 -10.27 35.95 -0.42
N PHE A 253 -10.35 35.43 -1.65
CA PHE A 253 -9.37 35.77 -2.69
C PHE A 253 -9.58 37.19 -3.23
N ALA A 254 -10.84 37.67 -3.28
CA ALA A 254 -11.14 39.05 -3.64
C ALA A 254 -10.69 40.05 -2.55
N GLU A 255 -10.79 39.67 -1.27
CA GLU A 255 -10.20 40.41 -0.15
C GLU A 255 -8.67 40.42 -0.19
N LEU A 256 -8.06 39.28 -0.48
CA LEU A 256 -6.61 39.16 -0.61
C LEU A 256 -6.09 40.08 -1.73
N GLN A 257 -6.76 40.08 -2.88
CA GLN A 257 -6.41 40.96 -3.99
C GLN A 257 -6.48 42.44 -3.60
N ARG A 258 -7.57 42.88 -2.96
CA ARG A 258 -7.72 44.27 -2.49
C ARG A 258 -6.66 44.63 -1.46
N GLY A 259 -6.37 43.75 -0.50
CA GLY A 259 -5.35 43.98 0.52
C GLY A 259 -3.95 44.18 -0.07
N LEU A 260 -3.61 43.41 -1.12
CA LEU A 260 -2.36 43.56 -1.86
C LEU A 260 -2.32 44.88 -2.65
N GLU A 261 -3.38 45.23 -3.37
CA GLU A 261 -3.48 46.48 -4.13
C GLU A 261 -3.41 47.73 -3.24
N GLU A 262 -3.97 47.66 -2.03
CA GLU A 262 -3.98 48.74 -1.05
C GLU A 262 -2.73 48.77 -0.14
N GLY A 263 -1.80 47.82 -0.27
CA GLY A 263 -0.58 47.74 0.54
C GLY A 263 -0.82 47.44 2.04
N ARG A 264 -1.89 46.72 2.38
CA ARG A 264 -2.24 46.37 3.78
C ARG A 264 -1.55 45.09 4.24
N GLU A 265 -0.24 45.15 4.45
CA GLU A 265 0.60 43.96 4.73
C GLU A 265 0.09 43.10 5.89
N GLY A 266 -0.21 43.68 7.06
CA GLY A 266 -0.71 42.92 8.21
C GLY A 266 -2.08 42.27 8.01
N TYR A 267 -2.94 42.86 7.16
CA TYR A 267 -4.23 42.25 6.79
C TYR A 267 -4.01 41.05 5.85
N VAL A 268 -3.13 41.21 4.87
CA VAL A 268 -2.74 40.14 3.94
C VAL A 268 -2.13 38.96 4.69
N GLU A 269 -1.18 39.22 5.60
CA GLU A 269 -0.54 38.19 6.42
C GLU A 269 -1.56 37.45 7.28
N GLY A 270 -2.47 38.18 7.95
CA GLY A 270 -3.55 37.57 8.74
C GLY A 270 -4.48 36.69 7.90
N LEU A 271 -4.85 37.15 6.70
CA LEU A 271 -5.72 36.40 5.79
C LEU A 271 -5.04 35.12 5.26
N VAL A 272 -3.78 35.22 4.83
CA VAL A 272 -2.97 34.07 4.40
C VAL A 272 -2.78 33.07 5.54
N GLY A 273 -2.54 33.55 6.77
CA GLY A 273 -2.45 32.69 7.96
C GLY A 273 -3.75 31.89 8.20
N ARG A 274 -4.91 32.52 8.00
CA ARG A 274 -6.22 31.84 8.09
C ARG A 274 -6.44 30.84 6.95
N MET A 275 -6.01 31.16 5.74
CA MET A 275 -6.03 30.22 4.61
C MET A 275 -5.16 28.98 4.89
N ASN A 276 -3.94 29.17 5.41
CA ASN A 276 -3.05 28.08 5.79
C ASN A 276 -3.62 27.20 6.91
N ALA A 277 -4.26 27.81 7.92
CA ALA A 277 -4.96 27.06 8.96
C ALA A 277 -6.09 26.21 8.37
N ALA A 278 -6.89 26.76 7.44
CA ALA A 278 -7.97 26.04 6.77
C ALA A 278 -7.45 24.86 5.91
N ILE A 279 -6.34 25.04 5.19
CA ILE A 279 -5.69 23.95 4.43
C ILE A 279 -5.28 22.82 5.38
N LYS A 280 -4.61 23.17 6.48
CA LYS A 280 -4.13 22.19 7.47
C LYS A 280 -5.28 21.43 8.13
N GLU A 281 -6.34 22.13 8.54
CA GLU A 281 -7.49 21.56 9.23
C GLU A 281 -8.33 20.64 8.33
N ASN A 282 -8.58 21.03 7.07
CA ASN A 282 -9.51 20.32 6.21
C ASN A 282 -8.87 19.20 5.36
N LEU A 283 -7.58 19.27 5.02
CA LEU A 283 -6.95 18.27 4.15
C LEU A 283 -6.25 17.14 4.92
N ASN A 284 -5.58 17.44 6.04
CA ASN A 284 -4.84 16.45 6.85
C ASN A 284 -3.97 15.48 6.01
N ILE A 285 -3.18 16.02 5.07
CA ILE A 285 -2.45 15.26 4.04
C ILE A 285 -1.45 14.28 4.67
N GLN A 286 -0.86 14.65 5.81
CA GLN A 286 0.16 13.88 6.52
C GLN A 286 -0.34 12.52 7.01
N ARG A 287 -1.65 12.37 7.16
CA ARG A 287 -2.30 11.08 7.47
C ARG A 287 -2.12 10.07 6.34
N TRP A 288 -2.14 10.55 5.10
CA TRP A 288 -2.20 9.72 3.90
C TRP A 288 -0.81 9.49 3.30
N TRP A 289 0.08 10.48 3.36
CA TRP A 289 1.45 10.35 2.84
C TRP A 289 2.42 9.88 3.92
N THR A 290 2.96 8.66 3.78
CA THR A 290 3.78 8.03 4.83
C THR A 290 5.28 8.25 4.68
N GLN A 291 5.75 8.64 3.49
CA GLN A 291 7.19 8.84 3.22
C GLN A 291 7.78 10.02 4.00
N ASP A 292 6.95 11.04 4.22
CA ASP A 292 7.31 12.21 5.01
C ASP A 292 6.05 12.67 5.75
N LYS A 293 5.94 12.35 7.05
CA LYS A 293 4.79 12.75 7.86
C LYS A 293 4.94 14.17 8.44
N GLN A 294 6.09 14.80 8.28
CA GLN A 294 6.43 16.06 8.93
C GLN A 294 6.62 17.16 7.88
N PHE A 295 5.55 17.44 7.14
CA PHE A 295 5.47 18.61 6.26
C PHE A 295 4.10 19.28 6.38
N ASP A 296 4.02 20.56 6.02
CA ASP A 296 2.79 21.32 5.88
C ASP A 296 2.71 21.87 4.44
N LEU A 297 1.52 21.76 3.83
CA LEU A 297 1.21 22.46 2.59
C LEU A 297 0.70 23.86 2.93
N LEU A 298 1.38 24.88 2.39
CA LEU A 298 1.09 26.28 2.66
C LEU A 298 0.86 27.06 1.37
N VAL A 299 0.21 28.20 1.53
CA VAL A 299 0.08 29.24 0.52
C VAL A 299 0.79 30.52 0.98
N GLU A 300 1.43 31.18 0.03
CA GLU A 300 2.07 32.48 0.20
C GLU A 300 1.50 33.47 -0.82
N ALA A 301 1.06 34.64 -0.35
CA ALA A 301 0.59 35.69 -1.24
C ALA A 301 1.76 36.40 -1.92
N ARG A 302 1.67 36.50 -3.25
CA ARG A 302 2.52 37.36 -4.09
C ARG A 302 1.63 38.38 -4.77
N GLU A 303 2.21 39.38 -5.44
CA GLU A 303 1.48 40.52 -6.03
C GLU A 303 0.23 40.15 -6.85
N HIS A 304 0.28 39.04 -7.60
CA HIS A 304 -0.83 38.60 -8.46
C HIS A 304 -1.15 37.11 -8.38
N GLU A 305 -0.38 36.37 -7.60
CA GLU A 305 -0.40 34.92 -7.56
C GLU A 305 -0.34 34.44 -6.11
N LEU A 306 -1.02 33.35 -5.84
CA LEU A 306 -0.90 32.61 -4.60
C LEU A 306 0.04 31.44 -4.86
N ALA A 307 1.22 31.45 -4.25
CA ALA A 307 2.21 30.40 -4.42
C ALA A 307 1.94 29.27 -3.44
N LEU A 308 1.93 28.03 -3.94
CA LEU A 308 1.86 26.81 -3.16
C LEU A 308 3.29 26.42 -2.75
N THR A 309 3.48 26.19 -1.47
CA THR A 309 4.78 25.86 -0.88
C THR A 309 4.64 24.69 0.07
N ILE A 310 5.74 23.95 0.25
CA ILE A 310 5.84 22.89 1.24
C ILE A 310 6.83 23.35 2.29
N GLN A 311 6.37 23.44 3.53
CA GLN A 311 7.23 23.60 4.67
C GLN A 311 7.56 22.22 5.23
N ASP A 312 8.83 21.87 5.34
CA ASP A 312 9.25 20.59 5.92
C ASP A 312 9.45 20.71 7.45
N ARG A 313 9.84 19.59 8.08
CA ARG A 313 10.19 19.51 9.50
C ARG A 313 11.31 20.45 9.95
N THR A 314 12.11 20.97 9.02
CA THR A 314 13.18 21.93 9.31
C THR A 314 12.70 23.37 9.32
N ALA A 315 11.38 23.58 9.12
CA ALA A 315 10.73 24.86 8.86
C ALA A 315 11.23 25.54 7.58
N SER A 316 11.98 24.83 6.74
CA SER A 316 12.42 25.33 5.44
C SER A 316 11.25 25.24 4.47
N THR A 317 10.96 26.36 3.82
CA THR A 317 9.92 26.46 2.81
C THR A 317 10.52 26.23 1.44
N TYR A 318 9.98 25.26 0.72
CA TYR A 318 10.35 24.94 -0.66
C TYR A 318 9.19 25.27 -1.58
N SER A 319 9.49 25.70 -2.80
CA SER A 319 8.47 25.74 -3.84
C SER A 319 7.97 24.33 -4.13
N PHE A 320 6.71 24.22 -4.55
CA PHE A 320 6.09 22.91 -4.77
C PHE A 320 6.84 22.05 -5.79
N LYS A 321 7.44 22.65 -6.83
CA LYS A 321 8.34 22.00 -7.82
C LYS A 321 9.66 21.46 -7.26
N GLU A 322 10.17 22.00 -6.16
CA GLU A 322 11.45 21.57 -5.58
C GLU A 322 11.33 20.29 -4.73
N ARG A 323 10.10 19.80 -4.50
CA ARG A 323 9.83 18.56 -3.78
C ARG A 323 9.67 17.37 -4.73
N SER A 324 9.61 16.16 -4.15
CA SER A 324 9.54 14.93 -4.92
C SER A 324 8.34 14.93 -5.88
N GLN A 325 8.58 14.53 -7.12
CA GLN A 325 7.53 14.38 -8.13
C GLN A 325 6.38 13.52 -7.62
N GLY A 326 6.69 12.45 -6.87
CA GLY A 326 5.69 11.58 -6.26
C GLY A 326 4.70 12.29 -5.32
N LEU A 327 5.18 13.18 -4.43
CA LEU A 327 4.28 13.93 -3.54
C LEU A 327 3.32 14.84 -4.32
N ARG A 328 3.80 15.46 -5.41
CA ARG A 328 2.98 16.34 -6.25
C ARG A 328 1.84 15.59 -6.92
N PHE A 329 2.12 14.44 -7.52
CA PHE A 329 1.10 13.60 -8.14
C PHE A 329 0.16 12.98 -7.11
N PHE A 330 0.68 12.50 -5.99
CA PHE A 330 -0.13 11.99 -4.89
C PHE A 330 -1.14 13.04 -4.39
N LEU A 331 -0.69 14.27 -4.13
CA LEU A 331 -1.58 15.34 -3.70
C LEU A 331 -2.63 15.68 -4.77
N SER A 332 -2.26 15.59 -6.04
CA SER A 332 -3.18 15.80 -7.17
C SER A 332 -4.29 14.75 -7.17
N TYR A 333 -3.97 13.48 -6.93
CA TYR A 333 -4.95 12.40 -6.79
C TYR A 333 -5.85 12.61 -5.56
N PHE A 334 -5.24 12.91 -4.41
CA PHE A 334 -5.94 13.18 -3.16
C PHE A 334 -6.96 14.33 -3.30
N VAL A 335 -6.57 15.44 -3.92
CA VAL A 335 -7.44 16.61 -4.12
C VAL A 335 -8.59 16.28 -5.09
N GLN A 336 -8.29 15.60 -6.20
CA GLN A 336 -9.32 15.20 -7.16
C GLN A 336 -10.40 14.34 -6.50
N LEU A 337 -10.00 13.34 -5.72
CA LEU A 337 -10.91 12.45 -4.98
C LEU A 337 -11.68 13.19 -3.89
N THR A 338 -10.99 14.00 -3.09
CA THR A 338 -11.61 14.76 -1.99
C THR A 338 -12.66 15.74 -2.53
N ALA A 339 -12.32 16.52 -3.55
CA ALA A 339 -13.25 17.47 -4.16
C ALA A 339 -14.45 16.75 -4.80
N HIS A 340 -14.22 15.61 -5.45
CA HIS A 340 -15.30 14.80 -6.03
C HIS A 340 -16.28 14.28 -4.97
N ARG A 341 -15.76 13.79 -3.84
CA ARG A 341 -16.56 13.31 -2.70
C ARG A 341 -17.37 14.44 -2.08
N LEU A 342 -16.74 15.60 -1.83
CA LEU A 342 -17.39 16.77 -1.24
C LEU A 342 -18.48 17.37 -2.14
N ALA A 343 -18.41 17.17 -3.46
CA ALA A 343 -19.45 17.56 -4.41
C ALA A 343 -20.70 16.65 -4.37
N GLY A 344 -20.78 15.67 -3.46
CA GLY A 344 -21.92 14.76 -3.31
C GLY A 344 -21.97 13.64 -4.35
N ASN A 345 -20.87 13.40 -5.08
CA ASN A 345 -20.77 12.37 -6.11
C ASN A 345 -19.97 11.13 -5.63
N GLY A 346 -19.82 10.93 -4.32
CA GLY A 346 -19.01 9.85 -3.73
C GLY A 346 -19.38 8.43 -4.15
N SER A 347 -20.59 8.20 -4.70
CA SER A 347 -21.06 6.90 -5.17
C SER A 347 -20.71 6.56 -6.63
N ALA A 348 -19.98 7.42 -7.35
CA ALA A 348 -19.61 7.16 -8.75
C ALA A 348 -18.56 6.03 -8.86
N ILE A 349 -18.51 5.38 -10.03
CA ILE A 349 -17.42 4.48 -10.43
C ILE A 349 -16.21 5.34 -10.77
N LEU A 350 -15.18 5.25 -9.95
CA LEU A 350 -13.88 5.86 -10.16
C LEU A 350 -13.05 5.00 -11.13
N LEU A 351 -12.61 5.59 -12.23
CA LEU A 351 -11.71 4.96 -13.20
C LEU A 351 -10.32 5.59 -13.15
N LEU A 352 -9.27 4.77 -13.11
CA LEU A 352 -7.88 5.23 -13.17
C LEU A 352 -7.08 4.44 -14.21
N ASP A 353 -6.32 5.15 -15.03
CA ASP A 353 -5.39 4.57 -16.00
C ASP A 353 -3.94 4.82 -15.56
N GLU A 354 -3.24 3.75 -15.20
CA GLU A 354 -1.82 3.73 -14.81
C GLU A 354 -1.40 4.82 -13.81
N PRO A 355 -2.07 4.96 -12.66
CA PRO A 355 -1.76 6.00 -11.68
C PRO A 355 -0.42 5.75 -10.93
N ASP A 356 0.28 4.66 -11.23
CA ASP A 356 1.57 4.29 -10.64
C ASP A 356 2.78 5.03 -11.26
N ALA A 357 2.65 5.61 -12.45
CA ALA A 357 3.77 6.11 -13.26
C ALA A 357 4.72 7.08 -12.55
N TYR A 358 4.22 7.90 -11.62
CA TYR A 358 4.99 8.93 -10.92
C TYR A 358 5.22 8.63 -9.43
N LEU A 359 4.71 7.51 -8.93
CA LEU A 359 4.74 7.14 -7.51
C LEU A 359 5.78 6.06 -7.28
N SER A 360 6.62 6.22 -6.25
CA SER A 360 7.43 5.12 -5.70
C SER A 360 6.56 4.04 -5.06
N SER A 361 7.09 2.84 -4.81
CA SER A 361 6.37 1.73 -4.15
C SER A 361 5.59 2.13 -2.90
N VAL A 362 6.20 2.91 -1.98
CA VAL A 362 5.52 3.40 -0.77
C VAL A 362 4.37 4.36 -1.10
N GLY A 363 4.57 5.25 -2.08
CA GLY A 363 3.53 6.19 -2.52
C GLY A 363 2.35 5.50 -3.22
N GLN A 364 2.61 4.37 -3.88
CA GLN A 364 1.56 3.54 -4.46
C GLN A 364 0.74 2.83 -3.37
N GLN A 365 1.37 2.41 -2.28
CA GLN A 365 0.68 1.90 -1.09
C GLN A 365 -0.17 3.00 -0.41
N ASP A 366 0.34 4.23 -0.34
CA ASP A 366 -0.43 5.38 0.12
C ASP A 366 -1.64 5.66 -0.81
N LEU A 367 -1.48 5.47 -2.13
CA LEU A 367 -2.58 5.56 -3.10
C LEU A 367 -3.63 4.47 -2.87
N LEU A 368 -3.24 3.22 -2.60
CA LEU A 368 -4.21 2.16 -2.26
C LEU A 368 -5.08 2.54 -1.06
N ARG A 369 -4.49 3.18 -0.03
CA ARG A 369 -5.23 3.63 1.15
C ARG A 369 -6.28 4.69 0.82
N ILE A 370 -5.98 5.67 -0.04
CA ILE A 370 -6.98 6.68 -0.44
C ILE A 370 -8.06 6.09 -1.35
N LEU A 371 -7.73 5.11 -2.20
CA LEU A 371 -8.72 4.40 -3.02
C LEU A 371 -9.64 3.55 -2.14
N HIS A 372 -9.09 2.94 -1.09
CA HIS A 372 -9.88 2.21 -0.09
C HIS A 372 -10.85 3.14 0.65
N ASP A 373 -10.39 4.30 1.11
CA ASP A 373 -11.28 5.29 1.76
C ASP A 373 -12.34 5.84 0.80
N TYR A 374 -12.07 5.94 -0.49
CA TYR A 374 -13.10 6.32 -1.46
C TYR A 374 -14.18 5.23 -1.63
N ALA A 375 -13.78 3.96 -1.65
CA ALA A 375 -14.71 2.82 -1.79
C ALA A 375 -15.48 2.55 -0.49
N ASN A 376 -14.81 2.68 0.66
CA ASN A 376 -15.31 2.40 2.00
C ASN A 376 -14.93 3.55 2.96
N PRO A 377 -15.63 4.71 2.89
CA PRO A 377 -15.30 5.87 3.69
C PRO A 377 -15.38 5.62 5.19
N GLU A 378 -14.36 6.04 5.93
CA GLU A 378 -14.33 5.85 7.39
C GLU A 378 -15.40 6.67 8.13
N ASP A 379 -15.92 7.73 7.53
CA ASP A 379 -17.02 8.52 8.07
C ASP A 379 -18.41 7.88 7.88
N GLY A 380 -18.46 6.67 7.32
CA GLY A 380 -19.69 5.93 7.03
C GLY A 380 -20.51 6.53 5.87
N GLY A 381 -19.91 7.43 5.10
CA GLY A 381 -20.51 7.98 3.88
C GLY A 381 -20.72 6.93 2.80
N ALA A 382 -21.54 7.27 1.80
CA ALA A 382 -21.76 6.39 0.64
C ALA A 382 -20.49 6.29 -0.22
N GLY A 383 -19.92 5.09 -0.28
CA GLY A 383 -18.71 4.79 -1.03
C GLY A 383 -18.94 4.44 -2.51
N GLY A 384 -17.96 4.79 -3.34
CA GLY A 384 -17.98 4.54 -4.78
C GLY A 384 -17.45 3.16 -5.14
N GLN A 385 -17.46 2.81 -6.43
CA GLN A 385 -16.67 1.68 -6.91
C GLN A 385 -15.36 2.19 -7.49
N VAL A 386 -14.29 1.43 -7.38
CA VAL A 386 -13.00 1.77 -7.98
C VAL A 386 -12.64 0.70 -9.00
N VAL A 387 -12.33 1.10 -10.23
CA VAL A 387 -11.74 0.22 -11.23
C VAL A 387 -10.50 0.91 -11.77
N TYR A 388 -9.34 0.29 -11.58
CA TYR A 388 -8.10 0.85 -12.08
C TYR A 388 -7.26 -0.18 -12.79
N VAL A 389 -6.44 0.32 -13.71
CA VAL A 389 -5.45 -0.51 -14.40
C VAL A 389 -4.05 -0.13 -13.96
N THR A 390 -3.19 -1.12 -13.81
CA THR A 390 -1.80 -0.89 -13.41
C THR A 390 -0.87 -1.99 -13.92
N HIS A 391 0.40 -1.63 -14.05
CA HIS A 391 1.51 -2.55 -14.24
C HIS A 391 2.28 -2.82 -12.95
N SER A 392 1.95 -2.11 -11.87
CA SER A 392 2.75 -2.17 -10.67
C SER A 392 2.27 -3.26 -9.71
N PRO A 393 3.18 -4.15 -9.25
CA PRO A 393 2.88 -5.08 -8.17
C PRO A 393 2.74 -4.39 -6.80
N PHE A 394 3.03 -3.10 -6.68
CA PHE A 394 2.86 -2.31 -5.45
C PHE A 394 1.56 -1.51 -5.43
N LEU A 395 0.79 -1.51 -6.53
CA LEU A 395 -0.54 -0.92 -6.58
C LEU A 395 -1.60 -2.03 -6.68
N ILE A 396 -1.38 -3.16 -6.02
CA ILE A 396 -2.38 -4.21 -5.83
C ILE A 396 -2.53 -4.48 -4.33
N ASP A 397 -3.76 -4.69 -3.88
CA ASP A 397 -4.03 -5.11 -2.52
C ASP A 397 -3.86 -6.62 -2.42
N LYS A 398 -2.76 -7.05 -1.80
CA LYS A 398 -2.42 -8.46 -1.64
C LYS A 398 -3.24 -9.13 -0.53
N ASN A 399 -3.88 -8.36 0.35
CA ASN A 399 -4.81 -8.89 1.35
C ASN A 399 -6.18 -9.22 0.76
N ALA A 400 -6.52 -8.67 -0.42
CA ALA A 400 -7.79 -8.90 -1.10
C ALA A 400 -7.58 -9.45 -2.53
N PRO A 401 -6.99 -10.65 -2.70
CA PRO A 401 -6.67 -11.20 -4.01
C PRO A 401 -7.89 -11.40 -4.92
N GLN A 402 -9.07 -11.61 -4.34
CA GLN A 402 -10.37 -11.68 -5.03
C GLN A 402 -10.75 -10.39 -5.78
N ARG A 403 -10.09 -9.26 -5.51
CA ARG A 403 -10.27 -7.97 -6.20
C ARG A 403 -9.40 -7.81 -7.45
N ILE A 404 -8.47 -8.73 -7.69
CA ILE A 404 -7.50 -8.65 -8.79
C ILE A 404 -8.04 -9.39 -10.02
N ARG A 405 -7.96 -8.76 -11.20
CA ARG A 405 -8.22 -9.39 -12.50
C ARG A 405 -6.98 -9.29 -13.36
N VAL A 406 -6.58 -10.42 -13.93
CA VAL A 406 -5.40 -10.48 -14.79
C VAL A 406 -5.83 -10.62 -16.23
N LEU A 407 -5.40 -9.67 -17.06
CA LEU A 407 -5.61 -9.66 -18.50
C LEU A 407 -4.32 -10.05 -19.19
N ASP A 408 -4.42 -11.00 -20.11
CA ASP A 408 -3.31 -11.48 -20.93
C ASP A 408 -3.56 -11.21 -22.41
N LYS A 409 -2.48 -11.08 -23.18
CA LYS A 409 -2.54 -10.94 -24.63
C LYS A 409 -2.52 -12.33 -25.26
N GLY A 410 -3.65 -12.74 -25.82
CA GLY A 410 -3.77 -13.97 -26.59
C GLY A 410 -2.89 -13.97 -27.85
N ALA A 411 -2.69 -15.16 -28.40
CA ALA A 411 -1.95 -15.35 -29.63
C ALA A 411 -2.82 -14.98 -30.85
N ASP A 412 -2.19 -14.45 -31.89
CA ASP A 412 -2.78 -14.18 -33.20
C ASP A 412 -4.11 -13.39 -33.13
N GLU A 413 -5.24 -14.06 -33.41
CA GLU A 413 -6.57 -13.44 -33.52
C GLU A 413 -7.34 -13.35 -32.20
N GLU A 414 -6.82 -13.93 -31.13
CA GLU A 414 -7.60 -14.11 -29.89
C GLU A 414 -7.83 -12.79 -29.15
N GLY A 415 -6.90 -11.85 -29.28
CA GLY A 415 -6.93 -10.58 -28.57
C GLY A 415 -6.79 -10.77 -27.05
N THR A 416 -7.44 -9.92 -26.27
CA THR A 416 -7.37 -9.95 -24.80
C THR A 416 -8.08 -11.17 -24.20
N ARG A 417 -7.41 -11.88 -23.29
CA ARG A 417 -7.95 -13.00 -22.50
C ARG A 417 -7.96 -12.67 -21.00
N VAL A 418 -8.89 -13.24 -20.26
CA VAL A 418 -8.96 -13.12 -18.79
C VAL A 418 -8.35 -14.37 -18.17
N VAL A 419 -7.28 -14.22 -17.40
CA VAL A 419 -6.66 -15.35 -16.71
C VAL A 419 -7.52 -15.75 -15.52
N ARG A 420 -8.13 -16.93 -15.61
CA ARG A 420 -8.89 -17.54 -14.51
C ARG A 420 -7.91 -18.05 -13.44
N ASP A 421 -8.25 -17.92 -12.16
CA ASP A 421 -7.43 -18.39 -11.02
C ASP A 421 -6.07 -17.69 -10.79
N ALA A 422 -5.89 -16.45 -11.26
CA ALA A 422 -4.63 -15.72 -11.03
C ALA A 422 -4.29 -15.47 -9.55
N ALA A 423 -5.30 -15.32 -8.70
CA ALA A 423 -5.16 -15.25 -7.24
C ALA A 423 -4.65 -16.57 -6.63
N ASN A 424 -5.13 -17.71 -7.16
CA ASN A 424 -4.88 -19.05 -6.62
C ASN A 424 -3.54 -19.66 -7.08
N ASN A 425 -2.98 -19.21 -8.20
CA ASN A 425 -1.66 -19.61 -8.69
C ASN A 425 -0.57 -18.63 -8.23
N ARG A 426 -0.61 -18.21 -6.96
CA ARG A 426 0.51 -17.58 -6.23
C ARG A 426 1.13 -16.37 -6.95
N TYR A 427 0.31 -15.53 -7.56
CA TYR A 427 0.81 -14.39 -8.33
C TYR A 427 1.78 -14.82 -9.45
N GLU A 428 1.95 -16.10 -9.82
CA GLU A 428 2.84 -16.52 -10.91
C GLU A 428 2.37 -15.97 -12.25
N PRO A 429 1.06 -16.03 -12.60
CA PRO A 429 0.55 -15.30 -13.74
C PRO A 429 0.80 -13.79 -13.66
N LEU A 430 0.77 -13.22 -12.44
CA LEU A 430 1.11 -11.82 -12.20
C LEU A 430 2.61 -11.57 -12.41
N ARG A 431 3.51 -12.43 -11.93
CA ARG A 431 4.96 -12.31 -12.08
C ARG A 431 5.39 -12.45 -13.54
N SER A 432 4.81 -13.42 -14.24
CA SER A 432 5.06 -13.64 -15.67
C SER A 432 4.49 -12.49 -16.51
N SER A 433 3.27 -12.02 -16.23
CA SER A 433 2.65 -10.91 -16.98
C SER A 433 3.25 -9.54 -16.65
N LEU A 434 3.75 -9.32 -15.43
CA LEU A 434 4.45 -8.10 -15.03
C LEU A 434 5.96 -8.15 -15.34
N GLY A 435 6.48 -9.26 -15.87
CA GLY A 435 7.88 -9.41 -16.28
C GLY A 435 8.90 -9.42 -15.13
N VAL A 436 8.48 -9.79 -13.92
CA VAL A 436 9.31 -9.65 -12.71
C VAL A 436 10.16 -10.91 -12.49
N TYR A 437 11.49 -10.78 -12.64
CA TYR A 437 12.44 -11.88 -12.41
C TYR A 437 12.56 -12.21 -10.90
N ILE A 438 12.66 -13.52 -10.60
CA ILE A 438 12.70 -14.11 -9.24
C ILE A 438 13.82 -13.52 -8.36
N ALA A 439 14.94 -13.10 -8.98
CA ALA A 439 16.10 -12.54 -8.27
C ALA A 439 15.92 -11.06 -7.87
N GLU A 440 15.13 -10.29 -8.62
CA GLU A 440 14.93 -8.86 -8.32
C GLU A 440 13.88 -8.66 -7.22
N THR A 441 12.98 -9.63 -6.99
CA THR A 441 11.85 -9.53 -6.03
C THR A 441 12.09 -10.10 -4.64
N ALA A 442 13.13 -10.90 -4.42
CA ALA A 442 13.27 -11.71 -3.22
C ALA A 442 13.34 -10.91 -1.91
N PHE A 443 13.70 -9.61 -1.98
CA PHE A 443 13.87 -8.73 -0.81
C PHE A 443 13.18 -7.37 -0.99
N ILE A 444 12.16 -7.29 -1.85
CA ILE A 444 11.49 -6.04 -2.22
C ILE A 444 10.58 -5.48 -1.09
N GLY A 445 10.28 -6.28 -0.05
CA GLY A 445 9.43 -5.89 1.07
C GLY A 445 10.14 -5.03 2.12
N GLY A 446 9.40 -4.10 2.73
CA GLY A 446 9.83 -3.39 3.94
C GLY A 446 10.02 -4.35 5.13
N GLN A 447 9.25 -5.45 5.14
CA GLN A 447 9.33 -6.55 6.12
C GLN A 447 9.39 -7.89 5.38
N ASN A 448 10.27 -8.80 5.83
CA ASN A 448 10.52 -10.08 5.15
C ASN A 448 10.36 -11.25 6.14
N LEU A 449 9.43 -12.15 5.84
CA LEU A 449 9.22 -13.39 6.59
C LEU A 449 9.83 -14.56 5.81
N PHE A 450 10.88 -15.17 6.35
CA PHE A 450 11.52 -16.34 5.76
C PHE A 450 10.83 -17.61 6.24
N VAL A 451 10.45 -18.46 5.30
CA VAL A 451 9.79 -19.74 5.54
C VAL A 451 10.50 -20.84 4.76
N GLU A 452 10.22 -22.10 5.11
CA GLU A 452 10.92 -23.24 4.55
C GLU A 452 10.49 -23.49 3.11
N GLY A 453 9.18 -23.59 2.87
CA GLY A 453 8.61 -24.11 1.64
C GLY A 453 7.57 -23.22 0.97
N ALA A 454 7.19 -23.63 -0.25
CA ALA A 454 6.11 -23.00 -0.99
C ALA A 454 4.72 -23.24 -0.36
N GLY A 455 4.55 -24.36 0.36
CA GLY A 455 3.32 -24.67 1.10
C GLY A 455 3.04 -23.64 2.18
N ASP A 456 4.03 -23.31 3.00
CA ASP A 456 3.96 -22.33 4.08
C ASP A 456 3.55 -20.96 3.54
N GLN A 457 4.14 -20.56 2.40
CA GLN A 457 3.79 -19.28 1.75
C GLN A 457 2.32 -19.23 1.36
N VAL A 458 1.80 -20.32 0.82
CA VAL A 458 0.38 -20.42 0.43
C VAL A 458 -0.53 -20.39 1.65
N LEU A 459 -0.21 -21.15 2.70
CA LEU A 459 -0.99 -21.18 3.93
C LEU A 459 -1.00 -19.82 4.62
N LEU A 460 0.17 -19.25 4.87
CA LEU A 460 0.30 -17.99 5.60
C LEU A 460 -0.33 -16.82 4.84
N ALA A 461 -0.06 -16.68 3.53
CA ALA A 461 -0.67 -15.62 2.73
C ALA A 461 -2.17 -15.83 2.57
N GLY A 462 -2.61 -17.04 2.21
CA GLY A 462 -4.02 -17.33 1.97
C GLY A 462 -4.87 -17.20 3.23
N LEU A 463 -4.37 -17.66 4.39
CA LEU A 463 -5.09 -17.52 5.66
C LEU A 463 -5.04 -16.10 6.21
N SER A 464 -3.94 -15.35 6.01
CA SER A 464 -3.92 -13.91 6.33
C SER A 464 -4.96 -13.15 5.53
N ALA A 465 -5.03 -13.38 4.21
CA ALA A 465 -6.04 -12.75 3.35
C ALA A 465 -7.47 -13.17 3.74
N HIS A 466 -7.71 -14.47 3.99
CA HIS A 466 -9.01 -14.98 4.42
C HIS A 466 -9.49 -14.35 5.73
N ILE A 467 -8.62 -14.28 6.74
CA ILE A 467 -8.95 -13.70 8.04
C ILE A 467 -9.13 -12.18 7.91
N ALA A 468 -8.25 -11.50 7.18
CA ALA A 468 -8.34 -10.06 6.97
C ALA A 468 -9.62 -9.64 6.23
N ASP A 469 -10.04 -10.40 5.21
CA ASP A 469 -11.31 -10.18 4.51
C ASP A 469 -12.50 -10.40 5.44
N ARG A 470 -12.46 -11.44 6.29
CA ARG A 470 -13.54 -11.70 7.25
C ARG A 470 -13.65 -10.61 8.32
N GLU A 471 -12.51 -10.16 8.85
CA GLU A 471 -12.45 -9.16 9.92
C GLU A 471 -12.48 -7.72 9.40
N GLN A 472 -12.37 -7.52 8.09
CA GLN A 472 -12.25 -6.21 7.43
C GLN A 472 -11.07 -5.38 7.98
N THR A 473 -10.01 -6.06 8.43
CA THR A 473 -8.80 -5.44 8.99
C THR A 473 -7.64 -6.42 8.98
N THR A 474 -6.42 -5.89 8.94
CA THR A 474 -5.18 -6.68 9.11
C THR A 474 -4.66 -6.66 10.55
N ALA A 475 -5.37 -6.05 11.50
CA ALA A 475 -4.87 -5.83 12.87
C ALA A 475 -4.52 -7.13 13.64
N SER A 476 -5.12 -8.26 13.27
CA SER A 476 -4.93 -9.56 13.91
C SER A 476 -3.99 -10.50 13.13
N VAL A 477 -3.52 -10.09 11.96
CA VAL A 477 -2.76 -10.92 11.01
C VAL A 477 -1.66 -10.11 10.31
N MET A 478 -0.92 -10.74 9.41
CA MET A 478 0.08 -10.03 8.63
C MET A 478 -0.56 -9.16 7.54
N ASP A 479 -0.13 -7.90 7.44
CA ASP A 479 -0.45 -7.06 6.29
C ASP A 479 0.43 -7.45 5.08
N LEU A 480 -0.15 -8.21 4.15
CA LEU A 480 0.54 -8.72 2.96
C LEU A 480 1.02 -7.60 2.03
N ASN A 481 0.50 -6.38 2.17
CA ASN A 481 1.00 -5.23 1.42
C ASN A 481 2.36 -4.74 1.93
N ARG A 482 2.70 -5.01 3.20
CA ARG A 482 3.98 -4.65 3.84
C ARG A 482 4.95 -5.84 3.92
N VAL A 483 4.41 -7.03 4.10
CA VAL A 483 5.17 -8.26 4.33
C VAL A 483 5.43 -9.00 3.02
N THR A 484 6.69 -9.34 2.78
CA THR A 484 7.07 -10.31 1.74
C THR A 484 7.41 -11.66 2.39
N ILE A 485 6.68 -12.71 2.02
CA ILE A 485 6.97 -14.07 2.48
C ILE A 485 7.94 -14.73 1.51
N VAL A 486 9.13 -15.09 1.99
CA VAL A 486 10.26 -15.62 1.21
C VAL A 486 10.44 -17.10 1.50
N GLY A 487 10.19 -17.94 0.50
CA GLY A 487 10.41 -19.38 0.57
C GLY A 487 11.87 -19.71 0.30
N SER A 488 12.46 -20.58 1.13
CA SER A 488 13.91 -20.79 1.16
C SER A 488 14.37 -22.16 0.64
N GLY A 489 13.44 -23.02 0.21
CA GLY A 489 13.77 -24.35 -0.31
C GLY A 489 14.14 -25.36 0.78
N GLY A 490 13.58 -25.19 1.99
CA GLY A 490 13.82 -25.97 3.20
C GLY A 490 14.50 -25.16 4.31
N ALA A 491 14.41 -25.66 5.56
CA ALA A 491 15.07 -25.09 6.75
C ALA A 491 16.54 -24.72 6.53
N ASP A 492 17.33 -25.59 5.90
CA ASP A 492 18.77 -25.37 5.69
C ASP A 492 19.06 -24.18 4.74
N GLY A 493 18.09 -23.76 3.92
CA GLY A 493 18.19 -22.61 3.03
C GLY A 493 17.93 -21.26 3.71
N ILE A 494 17.15 -21.23 4.79
CA ILE A 494 16.76 -20.01 5.50
C ILE A 494 17.98 -19.19 5.95
N PRO A 495 19.00 -19.77 6.64
CA PRO A 495 20.17 -19.01 7.08
C PRO A 495 20.89 -18.27 5.94
N TYR A 496 21.01 -18.92 4.79
CA TYR A 496 21.64 -18.32 3.61
C TYR A 496 20.80 -17.18 3.03
N MET A 497 19.49 -17.36 2.94
CA MET A 497 18.58 -16.32 2.44
C MET A 497 18.56 -15.08 3.35
N VAL A 498 18.52 -15.29 4.67
CA VAL A 498 18.63 -14.19 5.65
C VAL A 498 19.98 -13.48 5.54
N TYR A 499 21.07 -14.22 5.32
CA TYR A 499 22.39 -13.63 5.06
C TYR A 499 22.44 -12.82 3.76
N LEU A 500 21.78 -13.26 2.69
CA LEU A 500 21.70 -12.47 1.46
C LEU A 500 20.93 -11.17 1.68
N ALA A 501 19.84 -11.20 2.44
CA ALA A 501 19.02 -10.03 2.73
C ALA A 501 19.76 -8.99 3.59
N ARG A 502 20.48 -9.42 4.64
CA ARG A 502 21.05 -8.53 5.67
C ARG A 502 22.57 -8.42 5.66
N GLY A 503 23.28 -9.33 5.02
CA GLY A 503 24.73 -9.50 5.18
C GLY A 503 25.59 -8.64 4.25
N ARG A 504 25.02 -7.98 3.23
CA ARG A 504 25.78 -7.25 2.20
C ARG A 504 25.61 -5.74 2.26
N ASP A 505 24.44 -5.26 2.66
CA ASP A 505 24.07 -3.85 2.58
C ASP A 505 24.22 -3.11 3.91
N THR A 506 24.44 -1.79 3.82
CA THR A 506 24.48 -0.90 4.99
C THR A 506 23.09 -0.64 5.58
N VAL A 507 22.06 -0.78 4.76
CA VAL A 507 20.65 -0.74 5.17
C VAL A 507 20.16 -2.17 5.24
N LYS A 508 19.86 -2.65 6.44
CA LYS A 508 19.33 -3.99 6.63
C LYS A 508 17.80 -3.95 6.61
N PRO A 509 17.15 -4.85 5.88
CA PRO A 509 15.69 -4.98 5.92
C PRO A 509 15.24 -5.69 7.20
N ALA A 510 14.02 -5.39 7.64
CA ALA A 510 13.36 -6.13 8.72
C ALA A 510 13.14 -7.58 8.28
N CYS A 511 13.56 -8.53 9.12
CA CYS A 511 13.52 -9.95 8.83
C CYS A 511 13.02 -10.73 10.04
N VAL A 512 12.17 -11.73 9.80
CA VAL A 512 11.75 -12.77 10.76
C VAL A 512 11.89 -14.13 10.08
N ALA A 513 12.31 -15.17 10.80
CA ALA A 513 12.39 -16.53 10.30
C ALA A 513 11.38 -17.43 11.03
N LEU A 514 10.56 -18.16 10.28
CA LEU A 514 9.69 -19.22 10.78
C LEU A 514 10.28 -20.58 10.39
N LEU A 515 10.41 -21.47 11.38
CA LEU A 515 11.03 -22.78 11.28
C LEU A 515 10.09 -23.84 11.85
N ASP A 516 10.11 -25.02 11.24
CA ASP A 516 9.47 -26.20 11.83
C ASP A 516 10.25 -26.66 13.08
N GLY A 517 9.56 -27.37 13.96
CA GLY A 517 10.09 -27.96 15.19
C GLY A 517 10.85 -29.27 14.95
N ASP A 518 11.21 -29.60 13.72
CA ASP A 518 11.89 -30.83 13.37
C ASP A 518 13.43 -30.72 13.58
N ASP A 519 14.17 -31.77 13.18
CA ASP A 519 15.63 -31.73 13.30
C ASP A 519 16.29 -30.73 12.35
N ALA A 520 15.69 -30.42 11.19
CA ALA A 520 16.20 -29.44 10.25
C ALA A 520 16.01 -28.01 10.78
N GLY A 521 14.82 -27.65 11.25
CA GLY A 521 14.53 -26.36 11.87
C GLY A 521 15.39 -26.10 13.11
N ARG A 522 15.59 -27.11 13.98
CA ARG A 522 16.54 -27.02 15.11
C ARG A 522 17.99 -26.80 14.68
N ARG A 523 18.40 -27.26 13.50
CA ARG A 523 19.75 -26.96 12.96
C ARG A 523 19.80 -25.54 12.42
N ALA A 524 18.82 -25.14 11.62
CA ALA A 524 18.72 -23.81 11.03
C ALA A 524 18.72 -22.70 12.10
N GLU A 525 17.93 -22.87 13.16
CA GLU A 525 17.90 -21.95 14.32
C GLU A 525 19.30 -21.78 14.93
N ARG A 526 20.03 -22.88 15.18
CA ARG A 526 21.38 -22.82 15.75
C ARG A 526 22.35 -22.06 14.84
N VAL A 527 22.20 -22.19 13.52
CA VAL A 527 23.03 -21.44 12.55
C VAL A 527 22.68 -19.95 12.59
N LEU A 528 21.39 -19.60 12.61
CA LEU A 528 20.92 -18.21 12.69
C LEU A 528 21.38 -17.52 13.98
N GLN A 529 21.31 -18.20 15.12
CA GLN A 529 21.73 -17.69 16.43
C GLN A 529 23.25 -17.49 16.54
N ARG A 530 24.04 -18.43 16.01
CA ARG A 530 25.51 -18.43 16.16
C ARG A 530 26.24 -17.61 15.09
N GLY A 531 25.59 -17.37 13.94
CA GLY A 531 26.20 -16.82 12.74
C GLY A 531 27.04 -17.86 11.99
N ASP A 532 27.00 -17.84 10.66
CA ASP A 532 27.81 -18.75 9.83
C ASP A 532 29.30 -18.35 9.81
N MET A 533 30.17 -19.09 9.10
CA MET A 533 31.66 -19.10 9.01
C MET A 533 32.49 -17.84 9.36
N ARG A 534 31.91 -16.63 9.41
CA ARG A 534 32.49 -15.36 9.87
C ARG A 534 32.03 -14.89 11.27
N LYS A 535 31.22 -15.65 12.01
CA LYS A 535 30.69 -15.35 13.37
C LYS A 535 29.89 -14.05 13.49
N GLN A 536 29.29 -13.56 12.40
CA GLN A 536 28.39 -12.42 12.47
C GLN A 536 26.95 -12.92 12.61
N ARG A 537 26.32 -12.54 13.72
CA ARG A 537 24.90 -12.79 13.99
C ARG A 537 24.07 -12.03 12.96
N VAL A 538 23.28 -12.74 12.18
CA VAL A 538 22.49 -12.16 11.08
C VAL A 538 21.06 -11.81 11.52
N LEU A 539 20.56 -12.48 12.56
CA LEU A 539 19.20 -12.29 13.08
C LEU A 539 19.20 -12.33 14.62
N GLN A 540 18.34 -11.53 15.26
CA GLN A 540 18.15 -11.60 16.72
C GLN A 540 17.28 -12.80 17.08
N ASP A 541 17.45 -13.36 18.28
CA ASP A 541 16.76 -14.58 18.71
C ASP A 541 15.25 -14.34 18.84
N SER A 542 14.85 -13.11 19.18
CA SER A 542 13.46 -12.65 19.19
C SER A 542 12.79 -12.68 17.81
N TYR A 543 13.55 -12.77 16.72
CA TYR A 543 13.01 -12.82 15.36
C TYR A 543 13.15 -14.20 14.72
N ILE A 544 13.53 -15.22 15.50
CA ILE A 544 13.54 -16.61 15.08
C ILE A 544 12.40 -17.33 15.81
N VAL A 545 11.45 -17.87 15.04
CA VAL A 545 10.25 -18.52 15.54
C VAL A 545 10.28 -19.97 15.12
N ARG A 546 10.19 -20.88 16.09
CA ARG A 546 10.08 -22.33 15.86
C ARG A 546 8.71 -22.82 16.30
N ILE A 547 7.98 -23.53 15.43
CA ILE A 547 6.55 -23.85 15.61
C ILE A 547 6.28 -24.57 16.94
N ASP A 548 7.09 -25.56 17.31
CA ASP A 548 6.96 -26.31 18.57
C ASP A 548 7.02 -25.39 19.80
N THR A 549 8.05 -24.54 19.88
CA THR A 549 8.24 -23.61 21.02
C THR A 549 7.19 -22.51 21.07
N TRP A 550 6.76 -22.06 19.90
CA TRP A 550 5.71 -21.07 19.77
C TRP A 550 4.37 -21.66 20.22
N ALA A 551 4.04 -22.87 19.77
CA ALA A 551 2.78 -23.55 20.09
C ALA A 551 2.69 -23.89 21.59
N GLU A 552 3.79 -24.37 22.19
CA GLU A 552 3.86 -24.64 23.63
C GLU A 552 3.59 -23.36 24.45
N ARG A 553 4.20 -22.23 24.07
CA ARG A 553 4.00 -20.93 24.73
C ARG A 553 2.55 -20.45 24.67
N HIS A 554 1.85 -20.72 23.56
CA HIS A 554 0.48 -20.27 23.32
C HIS A 554 -0.58 -21.34 23.70
N GLY A 555 -0.16 -22.50 24.22
CA GLY A 555 -1.07 -23.59 24.58
C GLY A 555 -1.84 -24.15 23.38
N VAL A 556 -1.25 -24.13 22.19
CA VAL A 556 -1.85 -24.69 20.97
C VAL A 556 -1.58 -26.19 20.91
N GLN A 557 -2.62 -26.97 20.64
CA GLN A 557 -2.54 -28.42 20.52
C GLN A 557 -3.08 -28.90 19.17
N THR A 558 -2.55 -30.02 18.69
CA THR A 558 -3.04 -30.76 17.53
C THR A 558 -4.36 -31.46 17.85
N ASP A 559 -5.07 -31.94 16.82
CA ASP A 559 -6.32 -32.69 16.99
C ASP A 559 -6.13 -34.03 17.72
N TRP A 560 -4.88 -34.51 17.82
CA TRP A 560 -4.51 -35.72 18.56
C TRP A 560 -3.82 -35.44 19.91
N GLY A 561 -3.79 -34.18 20.34
CA GLY A 561 -3.43 -33.78 21.71
C GLY A 561 -1.93 -33.60 21.97
N THR A 562 -1.12 -33.44 20.92
CA THR A 562 0.31 -33.13 21.02
C THR A 562 0.60 -31.68 20.66
N THR A 563 1.85 -31.25 20.83
CA THR A 563 2.27 -29.91 20.44
C THR A 563 2.59 -29.92 18.94
N PRO A 564 2.00 -29.02 18.13
CA PRO A 564 2.33 -28.89 16.71
C PRO A 564 3.84 -28.75 16.49
N VAL A 565 4.38 -29.46 15.50
CA VAL A 565 5.81 -29.40 15.15
C VAL A 565 5.99 -28.76 13.78
N GLU A 566 5.11 -29.06 12.83
CA GLU A 566 5.10 -28.45 11.50
C GLU A 566 3.93 -27.45 11.36
N ILE A 567 4.03 -26.53 10.40
CA ILE A 567 2.92 -25.61 10.12
C ILE A 567 1.63 -26.35 9.71
N GLU A 568 1.74 -27.50 9.03
CA GLU A 568 0.59 -28.32 8.65
C GLU A 568 -0.17 -28.91 9.85
N ASP A 569 0.49 -29.07 11.01
CA ASP A 569 -0.12 -29.61 12.23
C ASP A 569 -1.15 -28.65 12.84
N LEU A 570 -1.12 -27.38 12.43
CA LEU A 570 -2.13 -26.39 12.80
C LEU A 570 -3.45 -26.60 12.05
N ILE A 571 -3.47 -27.41 10.98
CA ILE A 571 -4.66 -27.63 10.16
C ILE A 571 -5.53 -28.72 10.81
N PRO A 572 -6.81 -28.43 11.14
CA PRO A 572 -7.73 -29.45 11.64
C PRO A 572 -7.91 -30.60 10.65
N ILE A 573 -8.02 -31.84 11.14
CA ILE A 573 -8.09 -33.04 10.29
C ILE A 573 -9.33 -33.03 9.39
N SER A 574 -10.44 -32.43 9.83
CA SER A 574 -11.65 -32.27 9.02
C SER A 574 -11.40 -31.42 7.77
N ILE A 575 -10.55 -30.38 7.87
CA ILE A 575 -10.09 -29.55 6.76
C ILE A 575 -9.07 -30.31 5.92
N ALA A 576 -8.05 -30.89 6.56
CA ALA A 576 -6.99 -31.62 5.89
C ALA A 576 -7.53 -32.74 4.99
N ARG A 577 -8.47 -33.53 5.51
CA ARG A 577 -9.18 -34.56 4.74
C ARG A 577 -9.84 -34.00 3.48
N ARG A 578 -10.56 -32.89 3.62
CA ARG A 578 -11.39 -32.32 2.55
C ARG A 578 -10.52 -31.65 1.49
N ALA A 579 -9.46 -30.97 1.91
CA ALA A 579 -8.44 -30.42 1.02
C ALA A 579 -7.71 -31.53 0.24
N ALA A 580 -7.30 -32.60 0.90
CA ALA A 580 -6.66 -33.75 0.24
C ALA A 580 -7.61 -34.42 -0.79
N LEU A 581 -8.88 -34.63 -0.44
CA LEU A 581 -9.87 -35.18 -1.37
C LEU A 581 -10.10 -34.24 -2.57
N ASN A 582 -10.20 -32.93 -2.35
CA ASN A 582 -10.35 -31.96 -3.44
C ASN A 582 -9.14 -32.00 -4.38
N HIS A 583 -7.92 -32.16 -3.85
CA HIS A 583 -6.72 -32.28 -4.65
C HIS A 583 -6.78 -33.52 -5.55
N ILE A 584 -7.05 -34.68 -4.97
CA ILE A 584 -7.15 -35.96 -5.68
C ILE A 584 -8.27 -35.92 -6.73
N ALA A 585 -9.41 -35.28 -6.41
CA ALA A 585 -10.54 -35.13 -7.32
C ALA A 585 -10.22 -34.34 -8.60
N ARG A 586 -9.10 -33.60 -8.65
CA ARG A 586 -8.65 -32.92 -9.87
C ARG A 586 -8.07 -33.89 -10.90
N PHE A 587 -7.58 -35.05 -10.46
CA PHE A 587 -6.89 -36.02 -11.31
C PHE A 587 -7.75 -37.26 -11.57
N ILE A 588 -8.57 -37.65 -10.60
CA ILE A 588 -9.43 -38.83 -10.71
C ILE A 588 -10.86 -38.55 -10.25
N SER A 589 -11.81 -39.32 -10.79
CA SER A 589 -13.19 -39.30 -10.31
C SER A 589 -13.30 -40.02 -8.97
N LEU A 590 -13.75 -39.31 -7.93
CA LEU A 590 -14.02 -39.90 -6.63
C LEU A 590 -15.32 -40.73 -6.64
N THR A 591 -15.32 -41.84 -5.92
CA THR A 591 -16.53 -42.64 -5.65
C THR A 591 -16.96 -42.46 -4.20
N GLU A 592 -18.24 -42.71 -3.90
CA GLU A 592 -18.74 -42.67 -2.52
C GLU A 592 -17.96 -43.64 -1.60
N SER A 593 -17.63 -44.83 -2.11
CA SER A 593 -16.84 -45.84 -1.39
C SER A 593 -15.42 -45.36 -1.04
N THR A 594 -14.72 -44.73 -1.98
CA THR A 594 -13.37 -44.20 -1.71
C THR A 594 -13.41 -43.01 -0.76
N GLY A 595 -14.42 -42.14 -0.88
CA GLY A 595 -14.64 -41.03 0.04
C GLY A 595 -14.96 -41.47 1.48
N GLN A 596 -15.67 -42.59 1.66
CA GLN A 596 -15.94 -43.16 2.98
C GLN A 596 -14.71 -43.82 3.61
N LYS A 597 -13.87 -44.50 2.80
CA LYS A 597 -12.62 -45.11 3.28
C LYS A 597 -11.60 -44.07 3.74
N PHE A 598 -11.48 -42.97 3.02
CA PHE A 598 -10.62 -41.85 3.40
C PHE A 598 -11.35 -40.98 4.44
N SER A 599 -11.42 -41.44 5.70
CA SER A 599 -12.20 -40.83 6.79
C SER A 599 -11.35 -39.97 7.73
N VAL A 600 -12.00 -39.16 8.56
CA VAL A 600 -11.32 -38.34 9.60
C VAL A 600 -10.66 -39.25 10.63
N GLU A 601 -11.33 -40.34 11.01
CA GLU A 601 -10.87 -41.33 11.99
C GLU A 601 -9.61 -42.04 11.50
N LEU A 602 -9.54 -42.41 10.21
CA LEU A 602 -8.35 -43.03 9.62
C LEU A 602 -7.14 -42.09 9.69
N ILE A 603 -7.31 -40.83 9.31
CA ILE A 603 -6.22 -39.84 9.33
C ILE A 603 -5.78 -39.56 10.78
N LEU A 604 -6.72 -39.45 11.72
CA LEU A 604 -6.40 -39.30 13.15
C LEU A 604 -5.66 -40.49 13.73
N GLU A 605 -5.98 -41.72 13.30
CA GLU A 605 -5.26 -42.92 13.71
C GLU A 605 -3.79 -42.86 13.27
N PHE A 606 -3.54 -42.51 12.00
CA PHE A 606 -2.18 -42.34 11.51
C PHE A 606 -1.47 -41.15 12.17
N ALA A 607 -2.13 -40.02 12.36
CA ALA A 607 -1.56 -38.83 13.02
C ALA A 607 -1.11 -39.13 14.46
N ARG A 608 -1.84 -39.96 15.21
CA ARG A 608 -1.40 -40.41 16.55
C ARG A 608 -0.13 -41.27 16.51
N SER A 609 0.15 -41.92 15.38
CA SER A 609 1.31 -42.80 15.22
C SER A 609 2.53 -42.08 14.66
N THR A 610 2.31 -41.15 13.73
CA THR A 610 3.37 -40.36 13.08
C THR A 610 3.70 -39.08 13.84
N ASP A 611 2.76 -38.60 14.66
CA ASP A 611 2.80 -37.30 15.36
C ASP A 611 2.91 -36.09 14.42
N ALA A 612 2.39 -36.22 13.19
CA ALA A 612 2.36 -35.18 12.17
C ALA A 612 1.19 -35.35 11.20
N VAL A 613 0.51 -34.26 10.83
CA VAL A 613 -0.58 -34.28 9.83
C VAL A 613 -0.08 -34.73 8.47
N TRP A 614 1.07 -34.21 8.02
CA TRP A 614 1.57 -34.46 6.67
C TRP A 614 1.84 -35.96 6.44
N ASP A 615 2.62 -36.57 7.32
CA ASP A 615 2.92 -38.01 7.26
C ASP A 615 1.67 -38.89 7.38
N ALA A 616 0.70 -38.44 8.19
CA ALA A 616 -0.59 -39.12 8.32
C ALA A 616 -1.40 -39.08 7.03
N LEU A 617 -1.40 -37.94 6.32
CA LEU A 617 -2.05 -37.79 5.02
C LEU A 617 -1.36 -38.65 3.97
N GLU A 618 -0.03 -38.63 3.88
CA GLU A 618 0.70 -39.49 2.93
C GLU A 618 0.39 -40.97 3.16
N THR A 619 0.39 -41.41 4.42
CA THR A 619 0.07 -42.79 4.80
C THR A 619 -1.38 -43.16 4.46
N ALA A 620 -2.33 -42.26 4.78
CA ALA A 620 -3.74 -42.46 4.49
C ALA A 620 -4.02 -42.50 2.98
N ILE A 621 -3.35 -41.65 2.21
CA ILE A 621 -3.49 -41.59 0.75
C ILE A 621 -2.91 -42.86 0.14
N ALA A 622 -1.70 -43.28 0.51
CA ALA A 622 -1.12 -44.54 0.03
C ALA A 622 -2.00 -45.76 0.34
N ALA A 623 -2.73 -45.73 1.46
CA ALA A 623 -3.65 -46.80 1.85
C ALA A 623 -4.96 -46.84 1.03
N VAL A 624 -5.50 -45.68 0.63
CA VAL A 624 -6.81 -45.58 -0.05
C VAL A 624 -6.69 -45.36 -1.56
N PHE A 625 -5.65 -44.65 -2.00
CA PHE A 625 -5.34 -44.21 -3.36
C PHE A 625 -3.88 -44.55 -3.71
N PRO A 626 -3.53 -45.83 -3.92
CA PRO A 626 -2.14 -46.29 -4.01
C PRO A 626 -1.34 -45.74 -5.21
N ASP A 627 -2.02 -45.27 -6.26
CA ASP A 627 -1.39 -44.69 -7.46
C ASP A 627 -1.34 -43.14 -7.42
N GLU A 628 -1.91 -42.53 -6.38
CA GLU A 628 -2.01 -41.08 -6.24
C GLU A 628 -1.02 -40.53 -5.21
N HIS A 629 -0.61 -39.29 -5.40
CA HIS A 629 0.28 -38.57 -4.50
C HIS A 629 -0.16 -37.12 -4.38
N ILE A 630 0.25 -36.45 -3.31
CA ILE A 630 0.00 -35.03 -3.08
C ILE A 630 1.30 -34.31 -2.75
N GLU A 631 1.37 -33.03 -3.10
CA GLU A 631 2.49 -32.16 -2.76
C GLU A 631 2.03 -31.11 -1.74
N LYS A 632 2.89 -30.73 -0.78
CA LYS A 632 2.56 -29.74 0.28
C LYS A 632 1.96 -28.45 -0.29
N ALA A 633 2.52 -27.92 -1.39
CA ALA A 633 2.01 -26.71 -2.05
C ALA A 633 0.66 -26.92 -2.76
N GLY A 634 0.41 -28.12 -3.31
CA GLY A 634 -0.87 -28.49 -3.89
C GLY A 634 -1.96 -28.62 -2.82
N PHE A 635 -1.63 -29.22 -1.69
CA PHE A 635 -2.48 -29.36 -0.52
C PHE A 635 -2.83 -28.01 0.11
N ALA A 636 -1.83 -27.15 0.36
CA ALA A 636 -2.03 -25.80 0.90
C ALA A 636 -3.00 -24.96 0.05
N ARG A 637 -2.92 -25.06 -1.29
CA ARG A 637 -3.84 -24.37 -2.20
C ARG A 637 -5.29 -24.85 -2.04
N GLU A 638 -5.50 -26.15 -1.83
CA GLU A 638 -6.84 -26.67 -1.58
C GLU A 638 -7.40 -26.23 -0.22
N VAL A 639 -6.57 -26.10 0.80
CA VAL A 639 -7.00 -25.59 2.12
C VAL A 639 -7.56 -24.18 1.99
N VAL A 640 -6.82 -23.28 1.32
CA VAL A 640 -7.25 -21.89 1.10
C VAL A 640 -8.50 -21.84 0.22
N LYS A 641 -8.48 -22.53 -0.93
CA LYS A 641 -9.61 -22.57 -1.86
C LYS A 641 -10.89 -23.14 -1.23
N LEU A 642 -10.77 -24.10 -0.31
CA LEU A 642 -11.91 -24.64 0.42
C LEU A 642 -12.60 -23.56 1.26
N LEU A 643 -11.83 -22.70 1.94
CA LEU A 643 -12.37 -21.58 2.73
C LEU A 643 -12.97 -20.48 1.86
N GLU A 644 -12.42 -20.25 0.66
CA GLU A 644 -13.01 -19.32 -0.31
C GLU A 644 -14.37 -19.80 -0.81
N LEU A 645 -14.50 -21.10 -1.08
CA LEU A 645 -15.75 -21.70 -1.56
C LEU A 645 -16.80 -21.87 -0.45
N ASN A 646 -16.36 -22.19 0.76
CA ASN A 646 -17.22 -22.36 1.92
C ASN A 646 -16.48 -21.94 3.20
N SER A 647 -16.70 -20.70 3.63
CA SER A 647 -16.04 -20.10 4.79
C SER A 647 -16.45 -20.74 6.13
N GLU A 648 -17.57 -21.45 6.18
CA GLU A 648 -18.12 -22.10 7.38
C GLU A 648 -18.01 -23.63 7.32
N VAL A 649 -17.04 -24.14 6.54
CA VAL A 649 -16.74 -25.57 6.51
C VAL A 649 -16.33 -26.08 7.89
N ASP A 650 -16.75 -27.29 8.25
CA ASP A 650 -16.39 -27.91 9.54
C ASP A 650 -14.87 -27.95 9.73
N GLY A 651 -14.41 -27.45 10.88
CA GLY A 651 -13.01 -27.18 11.23
C GLY A 651 -12.52 -25.74 10.96
N ALA A 652 -13.27 -24.91 10.24
CA ALA A 652 -12.79 -23.58 9.83
C ALA A 652 -12.56 -22.62 11.01
N ASP A 653 -13.41 -22.63 12.04
CA ASP A 653 -13.23 -21.78 13.22
C ASP A 653 -11.94 -22.11 13.99
N GLU A 654 -11.64 -23.40 14.15
CA GLU A 654 -10.43 -23.84 14.84
C GLU A 654 -9.18 -23.54 14.02
N LEU A 655 -9.24 -23.73 12.69
CA LEU A 655 -8.18 -23.33 11.77
C LEU A 655 -7.88 -21.83 11.88
N ARG A 656 -8.93 -20.99 11.81
CA ARG A 656 -8.79 -19.54 12.00
C ARG A 656 -8.18 -19.21 13.35
N ARG A 657 -8.69 -19.78 14.44
CA ARG A 657 -8.17 -19.55 15.80
C ARG A 657 -6.67 -19.85 15.90
N ARG A 658 -6.22 -21.02 15.41
CA ARG A 658 -4.81 -21.43 15.44
C ARG A 658 -3.93 -20.52 14.60
N PHE A 659 -4.37 -20.16 13.39
CA PHE A 659 -3.60 -19.29 12.50
C PHE A 659 -3.61 -17.83 12.92
N THR A 660 -4.71 -17.27 13.47
CA THR A 660 -4.72 -15.90 14.01
C THR A 660 -3.66 -15.73 15.10
N LEU A 661 -3.48 -16.73 15.98
CA LEU A 661 -2.42 -16.71 16.99
C LEU A 661 -1.02 -16.66 16.36
N LEU A 662 -0.77 -17.47 15.33
CA LEU A 662 0.54 -17.53 14.67
C LEU A 662 0.80 -16.25 13.88
N LEU A 663 -0.16 -15.87 13.04
CA LEU A 663 -0.08 -14.71 12.15
C LEU A 663 0.05 -13.41 12.96
N GLY A 664 -0.65 -13.29 14.09
CA GLY A 664 -0.53 -12.15 15.00
C GLY A 664 0.86 -12.05 15.64
N ASP A 665 1.42 -13.15 16.16
CA ASP A 665 2.79 -13.16 16.72
C ASP A 665 3.84 -12.84 15.64
N LEU A 666 3.67 -13.36 14.42
CA LEU A 666 4.56 -13.05 13.29
C LEU A 666 4.44 -11.59 12.86
N ALA A 667 3.23 -11.04 12.77
CA ALA A 667 2.98 -9.64 12.44
C ALA A 667 3.66 -8.71 13.45
N GLN A 668 3.45 -8.95 14.76
CA GLN A 668 4.08 -8.16 15.81
C GLN A 668 5.62 -8.20 15.72
N ARG A 669 6.20 -9.39 15.50
CA ARG A 669 7.67 -9.51 15.37
C ARG A 669 8.21 -8.82 14.13
N LEU A 670 7.47 -8.81 13.02
CA LEU A 670 7.85 -8.10 11.80
C LEU A 670 7.79 -6.57 12.01
N GLU A 671 6.82 -6.08 12.78
CA GLU A 671 6.75 -4.68 13.21
C GLU A 671 7.90 -4.33 14.15
N ASP A 672 8.12 -5.11 15.21
CA ASP A 672 9.24 -4.91 16.15
C ASP A 672 10.59 -4.92 15.42
N ALA A 673 10.77 -5.83 14.45
CA ALA A 673 11.98 -5.88 13.63
C ALA A 673 12.13 -4.64 12.73
N ALA A 674 11.03 -4.11 12.19
CA ALA A 674 11.06 -2.90 11.37
C ALA A 674 11.38 -1.65 12.18
N ASP A 675 10.80 -1.53 13.37
CA ASP A 675 11.10 -0.45 14.31
C ASP A 675 12.56 -0.51 14.76
N HIS A 676 13.04 -1.70 15.15
CA HIS A 676 14.44 -1.91 15.50
C HIS A 676 15.41 -1.50 14.38
N GLU A 677 15.15 -1.88 13.12
CA GLU A 677 15.98 -1.45 12.00
C GLU A 677 15.86 0.05 11.68
N SER A 678 14.71 0.66 11.99
CA SER A 678 14.55 2.12 11.89
C SER A 678 15.39 2.84 12.94
N ASP A 679 15.41 2.34 14.17
CA ASP A 679 16.16 2.91 15.28
C ASP A 679 17.67 2.75 15.09
N GLU A 680 18.15 1.57 14.66
CA GLU A 680 19.58 1.38 14.31
C GLU A 680 20.02 2.39 13.22
N ARG A 681 19.20 2.59 12.19
CA ARG A 681 19.49 3.56 11.12
C ARG A 681 19.53 5.00 11.63
N ALA A 682 18.61 5.36 12.51
CA ALA A 682 18.55 6.68 13.14
C ALA A 682 19.82 6.94 13.98
N ASN A 683 20.22 5.95 14.79
CA ASN A 683 21.43 6.00 15.60
C ASN A 683 22.72 6.08 14.77
N ASP A 684 22.82 5.32 13.68
CA ASP A 684 23.96 5.39 12.75
C ASP A 684 24.03 6.74 12.03
N GLN A 685 22.88 7.34 11.69
CA GLN A 685 22.84 8.71 11.17
C GLN A 685 23.31 9.71 12.21
N LEU A 686 22.85 9.61 13.46
CA LEU A 686 23.25 10.48 14.55
C LEU A 686 24.78 10.41 14.76
N ALA A 687 25.32 9.20 14.88
CA ALA A 687 26.76 8.96 15.05
C ALA A 687 27.59 9.56 13.90
N ARG A 688 27.14 9.42 12.65
CA ARG A 688 27.82 10.01 11.48
C ARG A 688 27.84 11.54 11.53
N HIS A 689 26.75 12.19 11.91
CA HIS A 689 26.70 13.65 12.04
C HIS A 689 27.61 14.15 13.15
N ILE A 690 27.63 13.47 14.31
CA ILE A 690 28.54 13.78 15.42
C ILE A 690 30.01 13.65 14.96
N GLN A 691 30.38 12.53 14.32
CA GLN A 691 31.74 12.30 13.85
C GLN A 691 32.17 13.29 12.76
N ALA A 692 31.26 13.66 11.84
CA ALA A 692 31.53 14.68 10.84
C ALA A 692 31.82 16.03 11.50
N PHE A 693 31.01 16.43 12.50
CA PHE A 693 31.26 17.65 13.27
C PHE A 693 32.63 17.62 13.97
N LEU A 694 32.95 16.55 14.69
CA LEU A 694 34.21 16.43 15.43
C LEU A 694 35.44 16.51 14.52
N ARG A 695 35.33 16.00 13.28
CA ARG A 695 36.40 16.05 12.28
C ARG A 695 36.51 17.42 11.62
N ASP A 696 35.40 18.01 11.21
CA ASP A 696 35.37 19.21 10.37
C ASP A 696 35.53 20.50 11.20
N HIS A 697 35.24 20.45 12.51
CA HIS A 697 35.33 21.57 13.44
C HIS A 697 36.28 21.28 14.63
N PRO A 698 37.60 21.19 14.43
CA PRO A 698 38.54 20.87 15.52
C PRO A 698 38.75 22.01 16.52
N ALA A 699 38.62 23.27 16.08
CA ALA A 699 38.98 24.46 16.86
C ALA A 699 37.85 25.49 17.02
N GLY A 700 36.72 25.31 16.34
CA GLY A 700 35.59 26.24 16.41
C GLY A 700 34.53 26.02 15.35
N ILE A 701 33.33 26.52 15.61
CA ILE A 701 32.18 26.53 14.70
C ILE A 701 31.43 27.86 14.84
N ARG A 702 30.78 28.32 13.76
CA ARG A 702 29.90 29.49 13.82
C ARG A 702 28.55 29.10 14.44
N LYS A 703 27.90 30.01 15.16
CA LYS A 703 26.59 29.75 15.78
C LYS A 703 25.54 29.26 14.78
N TYR A 704 25.52 29.83 13.57
CA TYR A 704 24.63 29.38 12.50
C TYR A 704 24.84 27.91 12.13
N ASP A 705 26.09 27.49 11.96
CA ASP A 705 26.46 26.12 11.60
C ASP A 705 26.23 25.16 12.77
N ALA A 706 26.45 25.61 14.01
CA ALA A 706 26.13 24.85 15.23
C ALA A 706 24.62 24.63 15.40
N SER A 707 23.79 25.67 15.20
CA SER A 707 22.33 25.51 15.21
C SER A 707 21.87 24.58 14.09
N ARG A 708 22.53 24.61 12.92
CA ARG A 708 22.24 23.67 11.83
C ARG A 708 22.60 22.24 12.23
N LEU A 709 23.74 22.02 12.88
CA LEU A 709 24.14 20.72 13.42
C LEU A 709 23.15 20.20 14.46
N LEU A 710 22.79 21.00 15.48
CA LEU A 710 21.81 20.58 16.50
C LEU A 710 20.48 20.17 15.87
N ARG A 711 20.04 20.91 14.84
CA ARG A 711 18.86 20.53 14.05
C ARG A 711 19.09 19.19 13.35
N GLN A 712 20.19 18.99 12.63
CA GLN A 712 20.50 17.71 11.97
C GLN A 712 20.53 16.54 12.97
N LEU A 713 21.09 16.73 14.16
CA LEU A 713 21.10 15.72 15.23
C LEU A 713 19.69 15.42 15.73
N SER A 714 18.86 16.45 15.98
CA SER A 714 17.46 16.27 16.37
C SER A 714 16.63 15.54 15.32
N LEU A 715 16.94 15.76 14.03
CA LEU A 715 16.25 15.14 12.89
C LEU A 715 16.67 13.69 12.67
N ALA A 716 17.85 13.31 13.14
CA ALA A 716 18.37 11.95 13.06
C ALA A 716 17.90 11.08 14.24
N MET A 717 17.35 11.67 15.32
CA MET A 717 16.86 10.93 16.48
C MET A 717 15.49 10.26 16.20
N PRO A 718 15.28 9.00 16.65
CA PRO A 718 13.98 8.33 16.55
C PRO A 718 12.83 9.08 17.26
N ASN A 719 11.61 8.61 17.08
CA ASN A 719 10.41 9.13 17.76
C ASN A 719 10.00 8.21 18.92
N ASP A 720 10.86 8.13 19.93
CA ASP A 720 10.63 7.33 21.13
C ASP A 720 10.87 8.15 22.40
N THR A 721 10.44 7.61 23.54
CA THR A 721 10.59 8.24 24.86
C THR A 721 12.06 8.54 25.20
N HIS A 722 12.99 7.76 24.63
CA HIS A 722 14.43 7.95 24.81
C HIS A 722 14.93 9.20 24.07
N SER A 723 14.51 9.37 22.82
CA SER A 723 14.86 10.52 21.97
C SER A 723 14.28 11.83 22.49
N ASP A 724 13.16 11.81 23.23
CA ASP A 724 12.63 13.01 23.87
C ASP A 724 13.59 13.59 24.92
N ARG A 725 14.29 12.73 25.68
CA ARG A 725 15.35 13.19 26.59
C ARG A 725 16.55 13.74 25.83
N ALA A 726 16.96 13.09 24.74
CA ALA A 726 18.05 13.57 23.91
C ALA A 726 17.73 14.94 23.26
N ARG A 727 16.46 15.16 22.85
CA ARG A 727 15.95 16.46 22.38
C ARG A 727 15.97 17.53 23.47
N LEU A 728 15.63 17.19 24.71
CA LEU A 728 15.77 18.10 25.85
C LEU A 728 17.23 18.50 26.07
N THR A 729 18.17 17.55 25.94
CA THR A 729 19.61 17.83 26.01
C THR A 729 20.06 18.75 24.87
N LEU A 730 19.60 18.53 23.63
CA LEU A 730 19.87 19.43 22.51
C LEU A 730 19.36 20.85 22.77
N ALA A 731 18.15 21.00 23.31
CA ALA A 731 17.58 22.30 23.69
C ALA A 731 18.37 22.97 24.84
N ALA A 732 18.90 22.17 25.78
CA ALA A 732 19.78 22.68 26.84
C ALA A 732 21.10 23.19 26.27
N ILE A 733 21.72 22.45 25.34
CA ILE A 733 22.93 22.86 24.63
C ILE A 733 22.68 24.17 23.85
N GLU A 734 21.56 24.29 23.14
CA GLU A 734 21.24 25.51 22.39
C GLU A 734 21.19 26.76 23.29
N ARG A 735 20.61 26.63 24.48
CA ARG A 735 20.51 27.71 25.48
C ARG A 735 21.84 27.99 26.16
N GLU A 736 22.53 26.96 26.63
CA GLU A 736 23.78 27.08 27.39
C GLU A 736 24.88 27.74 26.55
N TYR A 737 24.95 27.43 25.26
CA TYR A 737 25.97 27.95 24.36
C TYR A 737 25.47 29.15 23.53
N GLU A 738 24.36 29.77 23.95
CA GLU A 738 23.85 31.05 23.44
C GLU A 738 23.69 31.09 21.92
N LEU A 739 23.25 30.00 21.30
CA LEU A 739 23.23 29.88 19.84
C LEU A 739 22.21 30.81 19.17
N GLY A 740 21.19 31.25 19.91
CA GLY A 740 20.19 32.23 19.46
C GLY A 740 20.68 33.68 19.47
N ASP A 741 21.76 34.01 20.19
CA ASP A 741 22.33 35.36 20.20
C ASP A 741 23.21 35.60 18.97
N ARG A 742 22.75 36.48 18.08
CA ARG A 742 23.41 36.83 16.82
C ARG A 742 24.49 37.92 16.97
N ALA A 743 24.68 38.50 18.15
CA ALA A 743 25.68 39.55 18.36
C ALA A 743 27.12 39.02 18.17
N HIS A 744 27.34 37.72 18.41
CA HIS A 744 28.65 37.08 18.30
C HIS A 744 28.57 35.86 17.37
N PRO A 745 29.34 35.81 16.27
CA PRO A 745 29.18 34.77 15.25
C PRO A 745 29.77 33.39 15.64
N ALA A 746 30.66 33.32 16.64
CA ALA A 746 31.30 32.08 17.08
C ALA A 746 30.62 31.49 18.33
N VAL A 747 30.63 30.16 18.44
CA VAL A 747 30.12 29.47 19.64
C VAL A 747 31.05 29.72 20.83
N PRO A 748 30.55 30.24 21.97
CA PRO A 748 31.34 30.42 23.18
C PRO A 748 31.71 29.07 23.79
N ARG A 749 32.84 28.99 24.52
CA ARG A 749 33.29 27.77 25.22
C ARG A 749 33.28 26.54 24.31
N PHE A 750 33.86 26.67 23.11
CA PHE A 750 33.76 25.66 22.05
C PHE A 750 34.19 24.26 22.48
N ASP A 751 35.24 24.11 23.30
CA ASP A 751 35.66 22.79 23.79
C ASP A 751 34.56 22.10 24.60
N ALA A 752 33.87 22.83 25.48
CA ALA A 752 32.74 22.29 26.25
C ALA A 752 31.52 22.01 25.36
N PHE A 753 31.26 22.85 24.35
CA PHE A 753 30.23 22.58 23.35
C PHE A 753 30.54 21.30 22.57
N ARG A 754 31.80 21.14 22.13
CA ARG A 754 32.26 19.95 21.40
C ARG A 754 32.08 18.69 22.25
N ASP A 755 32.44 18.74 23.52
CA ASP A 755 32.30 17.61 24.44
C ASP A 755 30.83 17.28 24.72
N ALA A 756 29.97 18.31 24.84
CA ALA A 756 28.52 18.12 24.98
C ALA A 756 27.90 17.43 23.74
N ILE A 757 28.34 17.80 22.53
CA ILE A 757 27.91 17.14 21.28
C ILE A 757 28.45 15.71 21.19
N ALA A 758 29.70 15.47 21.59
CA ALA A 758 30.28 14.13 21.62
C ALA A 758 29.55 13.22 22.63
N ALA A 759 29.12 13.76 23.76
CA ALA A 759 28.38 13.04 24.80
C ALA A 759 27.00 12.55 24.32
N LEU A 760 26.38 13.23 23.36
CA LEU A 760 25.11 12.79 22.76
C LEU A 760 25.23 11.40 22.12
N GLY A 761 26.40 11.07 21.55
CA GLY A 761 26.67 9.76 20.95
C GLY A 761 26.93 8.65 21.98
N GLN A 762 26.95 8.97 23.28
CA GLN A 762 27.13 8.00 24.37
C GLN A 762 25.90 7.88 25.29
N LEU A 763 24.84 8.65 25.05
CA LEU A 763 23.65 8.67 25.90
C LEU A 763 23.00 7.29 26.04
N ASP A 764 22.86 6.54 24.95
CA ASP A 764 22.29 5.19 24.93
C ASP A 764 23.12 4.22 25.79
N ARG A 765 24.45 4.34 25.72
CA ARG A 765 25.38 3.45 26.43
C ARG A 765 25.45 3.76 27.93
N LEU A 766 25.42 5.04 28.29
CA LEU A 766 25.41 5.50 29.67
C LEU A 766 24.08 5.15 30.36
N GLN A 767 22.95 5.24 29.67
CA GLN A 767 21.67 4.82 30.22
C GLN A 767 21.54 3.30 30.37
N TYR A 768 22.04 2.49 29.43
CA TYR A 768 22.06 1.04 29.62
C TYR A 768 22.92 0.64 30.83
N GLN A 769 23.99 1.38 31.11
CA GLN A 769 24.79 1.22 32.33
C GLN A 769 24.03 1.70 33.57
N ASP A 770 23.30 2.80 33.50
CA ASP A 770 22.49 3.30 34.62
C ASP A 770 21.30 2.38 34.94
N ASP A 771 20.64 1.84 33.93
CA ASP A 771 19.51 0.91 34.09
C ASP A 771 19.97 -0.49 34.52
N SER A 772 21.15 -0.95 34.09
CA SER A 772 21.76 -2.17 34.65
C SER A 772 22.33 -1.99 36.06
N SER A 773 22.53 -0.74 36.50
CA SER A 773 22.96 -0.41 37.88
C SER A 773 21.81 -0.21 38.86
N LYS A 774 20.56 -0.12 38.37
CA LYS A 774 19.35 -0.04 39.18
C LYS A 774 18.77 -1.45 39.35
N ASP A 775 18.56 -1.86 40.59
CA ASP A 775 17.80 -3.08 40.87
C ASP A 775 16.31 -2.81 40.53
N PRO A 776 15.74 -3.47 39.51
CA PRO A 776 14.35 -3.25 39.11
C PRO A 776 13.35 -3.68 40.18
N SER A 777 13.78 -4.46 41.19
CA SER A 777 12.94 -4.93 42.30
C SER A 777 12.97 -4.03 43.54
N ASP A 778 13.86 -3.03 43.58
CA ASP A 778 14.04 -2.13 44.72
C ASP A 778 12.81 -1.23 44.93
N ALA A 779 12.09 -0.90 43.86
CA ALA A 779 10.87 -0.09 43.90
C ALA A 779 9.65 -0.85 44.45
N VAL A 780 9.72 -2.19 44.55
CA VAL A 780 8.58 -3.06 44.91
C VAL A 780 8.90 -3.99 46.09
N SER A 781 10.13 -3.94 46.61
CA SER A 781 10.54 -4.67 47.80
C SER A 781 10.37 -3.80 49.03
N PRO A 782 9.39 -4.06 49.92
CA PRO A 782 9.31 -3.34 51.18
C PRO A 782 10.54 -3.70 52.02
N THR A 783 11.43 -2.73 52.21
CA THR A 783 12.54 -2.83 53.15
C THR A 783 11.98 -3.10 54.54
N THR A 784 12.25 -4.30 55.06
CA THR A 784 12.08 -4.60 56.48
C THR A 784 13.18 -3.85 57.23
N SER A 785 12.86 -2.62 57.62
CA SER A 785 13.60 -1.89 58.63
C SER A 785 13.51 -2.67 59.93
N THR A 786 14.58 -3.39 60.26
CA THR A 786 14.81 -3.89 61.61
C THR A 786 15.32 -2.72 62.44
N GLU A 787 14.46 -2.23 63.33
CA GLU A 787 14.85 -1.41 64.46
C GLU A 787 15.94 -2.14 65.25
N HIS A 788 17.15 -1.57 65.28
CA HIS A 788 18.09 -1.85 66.37
C HIS A 788 18.27 -0.57 67.19
N THR A 789 17.80 -0.70 68.42
CA THR A 789 17.75 0.22 69.54
C THR A 789 19.12 0.78 69.91
N GLU A 790 19.15 2.08 70.19
CA GLU A 790 20.21 2.73 70.95
C GLU A 790 20.29 2.16 72.38
N THR A 791 21.48 1.76 72.82
CA THR A 791 21.94 1.92 74.21
C THR A 791 23.45 2.13 74.25
N ASP A 792 23.86 3.18 74.97
CA ASP A 792 25.21 3.61 75.36
C ASP A 792 26.19 2.49 75.75
N THR A 793 27.48 2.65 75.42
CA THR A 793 28.58 2.94 76.38
C THR A 793 29.98 2.98 75.73
N ASP A 794 30.66 4.11 75.96
CA ASP A 794 32.10 4.44 76.15
C ASP A 794 33.28 3.72 75.42
N PRO A 795 34.37 4.44 75.09
CA PRO A 795 35.56 3.90 74.41
C PRO A 795 36.78 3.71 75.34
N ALA A 796 37.39 2.53 75.38
CA ALA A 796 38.77 2.36 75.85
C ALA A 796 39.34 0.97 75.50
N GLU A 797 40.56 0.98 74.92
CA GLU A 797 41.59 -0.10 74.98
C GLU A 797 41.21 -1.45 74.32
N ALA A 798 42.04 -2.29 73.73
CA ALA A 798 43.47 -2.52 73.61
C ALA A 798 43.63 -3.42 72.35
N GLU A 799 44.59 -3.15 71.46
CA GLU A 799 45.86 -3.87 71.42
C GLU A 799 45.83 -5.22 70.68
N LEU A 800 46.69 -5.30 69.65
CA LEU A 800 47.35 -6.47 69.05
C LEU A 800 46.60 -7.81 68.91
N LEU A 801 46.53 -8.33 67.67
CA LEU A 801 47.25 -9.57 67.32
C LEU A 801 47.35 -9.80 65.79
N LYS A 802 48.60 -9.68 65.33
CA LYS A 802 49.33 -10.46 64.31
C LYS A 802 48.51 -11.39 63.37
N GLN A 803 48.60 -11.08 62.07
CA GLN A 803 49.31 -11.84 60.99
C GLN A 803 49.39 -13.40 61.08
N PRO A 804 49.66 -14.11 59.95
CA PRO A 804 49.58 -13.72 58.54
C PRO A 804 49.08 -14.83 57.56
N ALA A 805 49.06 -14.42 56.29
CA ALA A 805 49.01 -15.19 55.05
C ALA A 805 49.66 -16.60 55.02
N SER A 806 49.08 -17.49 54.23
CA SER A 806 49.86 -18.31 53.29
C SER A 806 48.99 -18.78 52.11
N THR A 807 49.51 -18.47 50.94
CA THR A 807 49.21 -18.96 49.59
C THR A 807 49.17 -20.49 49.47
N LYS A 808 48.33 -21.01 48.55
CA LYS A 808 48.69 -21.96 47.48
C LYS A 808 47.50 -22.30 46.56
N THR A 809 47.75 -22.13 45.27
CA THR A 809 47.10 -22.61 44.03
C THR A 809 47.01 -24.16 43.97
N PRO A 810 46.44 -24.81 42.91
CA PRO A 810 45.05 -24.89 42.44
C PRO A 810 44.57 -26.37 42.28
N THR A 811 43.46 -26.59 41.55
CA THR A 811 42.91 -27.87 41.00
C THR A 811 42.30 -28.83 42.03
N ILE A 812 41.08 -29.36 41.82
CA ILE A 812 40.47 -29.93 40.61
C ILE A 812 39.18 -29.23 40.21
#